data_AF-A0A2W6B0L7-F1
#
_entry.id   AF-A0A2W6B0L7-F1
#
_cell.length_a   1.000
_cell.length_b   1.000
_cell.length_c   1.000
_cell.angle_alpha   90.00
_cell.angle_beta   90.00
_cell.angle_gamma   90.00
#
_symmetry.space_group_name_H-M   'P 1'
#
loop_
_entity.id
_entity.type
_entity.pdbx_description
1 polymer ?
#
loop_
_entity_poly.entity_id
_entity_poly.type
_entity_poly.pdbx_seq_one_letter_code
_entity_poly.pdbx_strand_id
1 'polypeptide(L)'
;MSWVRRNTILVLVLLIAVAGLASGNSKAAPQQPAAGTIGSSSHTTPPQSAEPAARWHNVYPDYHKVRMLNASSGWVVGDSGVIKGYANGKWREYASPVTANLQSVYPVGQSDAWAVGDNNTILHFINGDWVQVAAARVYNLPNYYRDIWMVSASDGWIVGGVGVIGGDGVLLHYSAGSWQPVALPSGIKQLNAIQMLSANEGWAVGINGEILHYSQGQWQAVNSPTPDAIFSIAMLPNGSEGWAGIFIKSPHNYTIHYRNGVWTTSSANAPTSRRPQSAFCNNSNCWSYGFAVAALSPEHRLVAGADYDPAITDTGMQSSAYATGVGSSNYWAYQGYTEAYSLYSIAMVAANDAWLVGSNGLIYRFDGQQITLVEGASYSTSGFAYNQVRNELYQVGSYGANPTFGGRIEVVNVNSGATVVSCATPVTSDIGWASVATLPSSNLEAWAVGNSGHLAHITSTGCEVSQLGSAFLLSIAWAYPASAVAVGSGGTLLVYNGTWHIVGNLGTSDLRGVAYSSGRWWAVGLNGAIYTTAGDPMNLASWSLVPNVPTSYQLFAVSAAGNNQAWAVGIGSGVGGVRLHLNGGVIDHTQNGGNSLSAIYMISADEGWAGDYFGANQLERYSGGAWQVVANNIAASALVFRSSAEGWVSSFTMNAAEGPNTLSDTGRLFHYYAACYDYYNDVTEGSWAYSYIHDLSCRGVINGTSSHTFSPNAPATRSQFAKIITLARGWAVVTPSAATFSDVGPGNPLWQFVETAYQHGAVSGAAPALCTARGRANPCYLPDDPISRVQATVIVARAFAWPVNTSGGPHFTDLPPTGFGYAAVETAYNRAVVSGIGGGLFAPNASVSRAQISKIVDLSIYSP
;
A
#
# COMPACT_ATOMS: atom_id res chain seq x y z
N MET A 1 52.74 3.58 -22.07
CA MET A 1 53.24 4.97 -22.23
C MET A 1 52.30 5.86 -21.42
N SER A 2 52.60 6.25 -20.18
CA SER A 2 53.61 7.23 -19.75
C SER A 2 53.21 8.69 -20.05
N TRP A 3 52.41 9.29 -19.16
CA TRP A 3 52.20 10.74 -19.10
C TRP A 3 53.30 11.43 -18.26
N VAL A 4 53.58 12.70 -18.54
CA VAL A 4 54.75 13.42 -18.02
C VAL A 4 54.38 14.86 -17.61
N ARG A 5 54.63 15.22 -16.34
CA ARG A 5 55.07 16.52 -15.71
C ARG A 5 54.43 17.85 -16.21
N ARG A 6 54.23 18.93 -15.42
CA ARG A 6 54.87 19.53 -14.19
C ARG A 6 53.83 20.54 -13.58
N ASN A 7 53.96 21.33 -12.51
CA ASN A 7 55.00 21.81 -11.55
C ASN A 7 54.58 21.47 -10.07
N THR A 8 55.02 21.98 -8.90
CA THR A 8 55.77 23.20 -8.42
C THR A 8 54.90 24.49 -8.48
N ILE A 9 54.88 25.48 -7.56
CA ILE A 9 55.81 26.07 -6.55
C ILE A 9 54.97 26.44 -5.27
N LEU A 10 55.27 26.04 -4.01
CA LEU A 10 56.25 26.54 -2.98
C LEU A 10 56.09 28.04 -2.59
N VAL A 11 55.91 28.46 -1.33
CA VAL A 11 56.86 28.64 -0.19
C VAL A 11 55.97 28.97 1.06
N LEU A 12 56.02 28.34 2.26
CA LEU A 12 57.06 28.13 3.31
C LEU A 12 57.18 29.33 4.29
N VAL A 13 57.59 29.07 5.56
CA VAL A 13 57.70 29.96 6.77
C VAL A 13 56.47 29.83 7.71
N LEU A 14 56.55 29.57 9.04
CA LEU A 14 57.69 29.34 9.97
C LEU A 14 57.42 28.22 11.04
N LEU A 15 58.47 27.97 11.82
CA LEU A 15 58.77 27.21 13.07
C LEU A 15 58.04 27.75 14.34
N ILE A 16 58.18 27.22 15.58
CA ILE A 16 59.29 26.54 16.31
C ILE A 16 58.78 25.41 17.23
N ALA A 17 59.64 24.43 17.55
CA ALA A 17 59.43 23.41 18.59
C ALA A 17 60.60 23.34 19.60
N VAL A 18 60.32 23.07 20.89
CA VAL A 18 61.28 22.75 21.97
C VAL A 18 60.62 21.76 22.96
N ALA A 19 61.40 20.91 23.63
CA ALA A 19 60.92 19.92 24.62
C ALA A 19 61.29 20.28 26.07
N GLY A 20 60.66 19.67 27.10
CA GLY A 20 61.12 19.83 28.49
C GLY A 20 60.29 19.23 29.63
N LEU A 21 60.68 18.02 30.07
CA LEU A 21 60.67 17.52 31.48
C LEU A 21 59.34 17.53 32.29
N ALA A 22 59.42 17.19 33.59
CA ALA A 22 58.33 16.56 34.37
C ALA A 22 58.20 17.02 35.84
N SER A 23 57.23 16.42 36.56
CA SER A 23 56.94 16.45 38.02
C SER A 23 56.01 17.57 38.55
N GLY A 24 55.22 17.31 39.63
CA GLY A 24 54.32 18.34 40.20
C GLY A 24 53.18 18.00 41.21
N ASN A 25 53.11 16.80 41.80
CA ASN A 25 52.28 16.39 42.97
C ASN A 25 51.05 17.24 43.49
N SER A 26 49.86 16.61 43.37
CA SER A 26 48.91 16.32 44.48
C SER A 26 47.95 17.38 45.09
N LYS A 27 46.85 16.85 45.69
CA LYS A 27 45.84 17.47 46.60
C LYS A 27 44.85 18.47 45.96
N ALA A 28 43.59 18.58 46.40
CA ALA A 28 42.73 17.71 47.22
C ALA A 28 41.24 18.12 47.03
N ALA A 29 40.28 17.28 47.44
CA ALA A 29 38.84 17.61 47.43
C ALA A 29 38.41 18.42 48.67
N PRO A 30 37.25 19.11 48.59
CA PRO A 30 36.29 19.00 49.69
C PRO A 30 34.79 18.88 49.27
N GLN A 31 34.14 17.88 49.86
CA GLN A 31 32.78 17.86 50.47
C GLN A 31 31.53 18.45 49.77
N GLN A 32 30.43 17.69 49.89
CA GLN A 32 29.05 18.17 49.80
C GLN A 32 28.63 18.95 51.06
N PRO A 33 27.56 19.76 50.95
CA PRO A 33 26.46 19.70 51.91
C PRO A 33 25.16 19.22 51.23
N ALA A 34 24.11 18.94 52.03
CA ALA A 34 22.86 18.34 51.56
C ALA A 34 21.61 19.13 52.03
N ALA A 35 20.44 18.71 51.53
CA ALA A 35 19.07 19.15 51.84
C ALA A 35 18.56 20.44 51.16
N GLY A 36 17.42 20.29 50.47
CA GLY A 36 16.64 21.30 49.74
C GLY A 36 15.66 20.59 48.79
N THR A 37 14.38 20.93 48.80
CA THR A 37 13.31 19.97 48.40
C THR A 37 12.36 20.50 47.31
N ILE A 38 11.88 19.58 46.45
CA ILE A 38 10.79 19.70 45.46
C ILE A 38 11.07 20.57 44.22
N GLY A 39 10.89 19.99 43.02
CA GLY A 39 10.87 20.73 41.74
C GLY A 39 11.17 19.88 40.52
N SER A 40 10.12 19.44 39.80
CA SER A 40 10.19 18.57 38.60
C SER A 40 11.03 19.11 37.44
N SER A 41 11.89 18.29 36.82
CA SER A 41 12.21 18.40 35.38
C SER A 41 12.87 17.14 34.78
N SER A 42 12.58 16.94 33.49
CA SER A 42 13.13 16.00 32.50
C SER A 42 14.45 15.28 32.78
N HIS A 43 14.46 13.96 32.58
CA HIS A 43 15.67 13.20 32.22
C HIS A 43 15.68 12.97 30.70
N THR A 44 16.78 13.31 30.04
CA THR A 44 16.90 13.32 28.56
C THR A 44 17.44 12.00 28.02
N THR A 45 16.70 11.35 27.13
CA THR A 45 17.22 10.26 26.29
C THR A 45 17.98 10.81 25.06
N PRO A 46 19.09 10.17 24.63
CA PRO A 46 19.67 10.42 23.30
C PRO A 46 18.71 10.00 22.18
N PRO A 47 18.85 10.54 20.95
CA PRO A 47 17.86 10.38 19.89
C PRO A 47 17.80 8.96 19.32
N GLN A 48 16.58 8.46 19.09
CA GLN A 48 16.36 7.30 18.22
C GLN A 48 16.74 7.66 16.78
N SER A 49 17.54 6.82 16.13
CA SER A 49 17.78 6.91 14.68
C SER A 49 16.52 6.48 13.91
N ALA A 50 16.10 7.31 12.96
CA ALA A 50 14.81 7.21 12.27
C ALA A 50 14.48 5.83 11.66
N GLU A 51 13.22 5.42 11.78
CA GLU A 51 12.65 4.32 11.00
C GLU A 51 12.40 4.76 9.54
N PRO A 52 12.60 3.87 8.55
CA PRO A 52 12.34 4.18 7.15
C PRO A 52 10.86 4.00 6.78
N ALA A 53 10.17 5.12 6.58
CA ALA A 53 8.97 5.31 5.75
C ALA A 53 8.01 4.12 5.57
N ALA A 54 6.90 4.13 6.31
CA ALA A 54 5.72 3.32 6.00
C ALA A 54 5.24 3.57 4.57
N ARG A 55 4.90 2.49 3.84
CA ARG A 55 4.31 2.53 2.49
C ARG A 55 2.91 1.95 2.55
N TRP A 56 1.90 2.66 2.02
CA TRP A 56 0.55 2.11 1.91
C TRP A 56 0.50 0.93 0.96
N HIS A 57 0.26 -0.25 1.52
CA HIS A 57 -0.57 -1.28 0.89
C HIS A 57 -1.45 -1.87 2.01
N ASN A 58 -2.78 -1.69 1.95
CA ASN A 58 -3.72 -2.53 2.72
C ASN A 58 -3.99 -3.86 1.99
N VAL A 59 -2.92 -4.41 1.41
CA VAL A 59 -2.66 -5.83 1.22
C VAL A 59 -1.19 -5.97 1.61
N TYR A 60 -0.92 -6.52 2.80
CA TYR A 60 0.45 -6.87 3.15
C TYR A 60 0.94 -7.92 2.14
N PRO A 61 2.08 -7.69 1.45
CA PRO A 61 2.50 -8.51 0.32
C PRO A 61 2.71 -9.97 0.74
N ASP A 62 2.13 -10.89 -0.03
CA ASP A 62 2.11 -12.31 0.31
C ASP A 62 3.52 -12.92 0.28
N TYR A 63 3.83 -13.74 1.29
CA TYR A 63 5.14 -14.37 1.44
C TYR A 63 5.15 -15.77 0.83
N HIS A 64 5.61 -15.85 -0.43
CA HIS A 64 5.66 -17.09 -1.22
C HIS A 64 6.67 -18.11 -0.68
N LYS A 65 7.77 -17.66 -0.04
CA LYS A 65 8.81 -18.57 0.46
C LYS A 65 9.49 -18.09 1.72
N VAL A 66 9.64 -19.00 2.69
CA VAL A 66 10.60 -18.87 3.79
C VAL A 66 11.65 -19.98 3.71
N ARG A 67 12.91 -19.65 3.95
CA ARG A 67 14.01 -20.61 4.13
C ARG A 67 14.95 -20.15 5.24
N MET A 68 15.14 -21.01 6.23
CA MET A 68 16.09 -20.78 7.31
C MET A 68 17.43 -21.47 7.00
N LEU A 69 18.53 -20.75 7.20
CA LEU A 69 19.88 -21.32 7.20
C LEU A 69 20.16 -22.05 8.52
N ASN A 70 19.60 -21.54 9.61
CA ASN A 70 19.63 -22.09 10.98
C ASN A 70 18.65 -21.32 11.88
N ALA A 71 18.60 -21.65 13.17
CA ALA A 71 17.70 -21.04 14.15
C ALA A 71 17.86 -19.51 14.36
N SER A 72 18.96 -18.89 13.92
CA SER A 72 19.22 -17.46 14.07
C SER A 72 19.42 -16.70 12.76
N SER A 73 19.28 -17.37 11.60
CA SER A 73 19.48 -16.77 10.27
C SER A 73 18.63 -17.43 9.18
N GLY A 74 18.00 -16.62 8.35
CA GLY A 74 17.12 -17.07 7.26
C GLY A 74 16.60 -15.92 6.41
N TRP A 75 15.77 -16.23 5.42
CA TRP A 75 15.15 -15.27 4.51
C TRP A 75 13.69 -15.62 4.21
N VAL A 76 12.89 -14.58 3.96
CA VAL A 76 11.55 -14.66 3.40
C VAL A 76 11.43 -13.70 2.23
N VAL A 77 10.73 -14.12 1.18
CA VAL A 77 10.46 -13.32 -0.03
C VAL A 77 9.00 -13.43 -0.45
N GLY A 78 8.52 -12.44 -1.21
CA GLY A 78 7.12 -12.33 -1.56
C GLY A 78 6.79 -11.40 -2.73
N ASP A 79 5.54 -10.95 -2.76
CA ASP A 79 5.02 -10.02 -3.77
C ASP A 79 5.79 -8.70 -3.87
N SER A 80 5.66 -8.03 -5.02
CA SER A 80 6.23 -6.70 -5.32
C SER A 80 7.75 -6.60 -5.10
N GLY A 81 8.44 -7.73 -5.13
CA GLY A 81 9.89 -7.83 -4.92
C GLY A 81 10.33 -7.78 -3.46
N VAL A 82 9.43 -7.97 -2.48
CA VAL A 82 9.77 -7.85 -1.04
C VAL A 82 10.73 -8.94 -0.57
N ILE A 83 11.72 -8.53 0.23
CA ILE A 83 12.73 -9.39 0.84
C ILE A 83 12.94 -9.00 2.31
N LYS A 84 12.83 -9.95 3.24
CA LYS A 84 13.30 -9.81 4.63
C LYS A 84 14.29 -10.90 4.98
N GLY A 85 15.33 -10.54 5.73
CA GLY A 85 16.31 -11.48 6.30
C GLY A 85 16.19 -11.52 7.82
N TYR A 86 16.15 -12.72 8.40
CA TYR A 86 16.19 -12.95 9.84
C TYR A 86 17.64 -12.91 10.33
N ALA A 87 17.90 -12.14 11.39
CA ALA A 87 19.18 -12.09 12.08
C ALA A 87 18.99 -11.60 13.53
N ASN A 88 19.78 -12.13 14.47
CA ASN A 88 19.82 -11.67 15.86
C ASN A 88 18.44 -11.59 16.56
N GLY A 89 17.54 -12.52 16.23
CA GLY A 89 16.20 -12.61 16.83
C GLY A 89 15.10 -11.78 16.16
N LYS A 90 15.40 -11.03 15.08
CA LYS A 90 14.44 -10.17 14.37
C LYS A 90 14.53 -10.36 12.85
N TRP A 91 13.44 -10.09 12.14
CA TRP A 91 13.53 -9.85 10.69
C TRP A 91 13.96 -8.39 10.43
N ARG A 92 14.56 -8.18 9.26
CA ARG A 92 14.89 -6.87 8.70
C ARG A 92 14.60 -6.88 7.21
N GLU A 93 13.89 -5.88 6.72
CA GLU A 93 13.65 -5.68 5.28
C GLU A 93 14.93 -5.21 4.57
N TYR A 94 15.11 -5.65 3.32
CA TYR A 94 16.23 -5.27 2.46
C TYR A 94 15.70 -4.61 1.19
N ALA A 95 16.45 -3.64 0.68
CA ALA A 95 16.15 -3.04 -0.62
C ALA A 95 16.27 -4.10 -1.73
N SER A 96 15.22 -4.20 -2.54
CA SER A 96 15.18 -5.08 -3.72
C SER A 96 15.43 -4.26 -4.99
N PRO A 97 16.22 -4.77 -5.95
CA PRO A 97 16.46 -4.08 -7.23
C PRO A 97 15.30 -4.23 -8.23
N VAL A 98 14.23 -4.93 -7.87
CA VAL A 98 13.09 -5.29 -8.74
C VAL A 98 11.76 -5.14 -8.02
N THR A 99 10.68 -4.99 -8.79
CA THR A 99 9.29 -5.00 -8.30
C THR A 99 8.50 -6.24 -8.75
N ALA A 100 9.16 -7.24 -9.34
CA ALA A 100 8.55 -8.51 -9.71
C ALA A 100 8.41 -9.41 -8.47
N ASN A 101 7.32 -10.17 -8.39
CA ASN A 101 7.07 -11.10 -7.28
C ASN A 101 8.19 -12.15 -7.20
N LEU A 102 8.75 -12.32 -6.00
CA LEU A 102 9.79 -13.28 -5.70
C LEU A 102 9.16 -14.55 -5.15
N GLN A 103 9.24 -15.62 -5.94
CA GLN A 103 8.55 -16.89 -5.74
C GLN A 103 9.35 -17.83 -4.82
N SER A 104 10.69 -17.70 -4.79
CA SER A 104 11.53 -18.50 -3.90
C SER A 104 12.87 -17.83 -3.54
N VAL A 105 13.43 -18.24 -2.40
CA VAL A 105 14.72 -17.79 -1.86
C VAL A 105 15.47 -18.98 -1.26
N TYR A 106 16.80 -18.99 -1.37
CA TYR A 106 17.66 -20.04 -0.83
C TYR A 106 18.96 -19.45 -0.25
N PRO A 107 19.18 -19.51 1.08
CA PRO A 107 20.45 -19.12 1.70
C PRO A 107 21.55 -20.15 1.42
N VAL A 108 22.70 -19.67 0.97
CA VAL A 108 23.94 -20.46 0.85
C VAL A 108 24.82 -20.25 2.08
N GLY A 109 24.79 -19.05 2.67
CA GLY A 109 25.51 -18.69 3.89
C GLY A 109 24.95 -17.41 4.52
N GLN A 110 25.60 -16.91 5.58
CA GLN A 110 25.14 -15.72 6.31
C GLN A 110 25.22 -14.42 5.48
N SER A 111 25.94 -14.42 4.36
CA SER A 111 26.13 -13.28 3.45
C SER A 111 26.09 -13.68 1.98
N ASP A 112 25.44 -14.81 1.68
CA ASP A 112 25.27 -15.38 0.34
C ASP A 112 23.90 -16.06 0.27
N ALA A 113 23.02 -15.58 -0.60
CA ALA A 113 21.67 -16.12 -0.80
C ALA A 113 21.18 -15.79 -2.21
N TRP A 114 20.39 -16.69 -2.81
CA TRP A 114 19.77 -16.46 -4.11
C TRP A 114 18.26 -16.34 -3.98
N ALA A 115 17.64 -15.49 -4.80
CA ALA A 115 16.18 -15.38 -4.89
C ALA A 115 15.74 -15.37 -6.36
N VAL A 116 14.57 -15.91 -6.64
CA VAL A 116 14.02 -16.03 -8.00
C VAL A 116 12.55 -15.68 -8.05
N GLY A 117 12.07 -15.30 -9.23
CA GLY A 117 10.66 -15.01 -9.43
C GLY A 117 10.27 -14.70 -10.87
N ASP A 118 9.24 -13.90 -10.99
CA ASP A 118 8.56 -13.65 -12.26
C ASP A 118 9.37 -12.74 -13.20
N ASN A 119 9.00 -12.70 -14.48
CA ASN A 119 9.65 -11.87 -15.50
C ASN A 119 11.16 -12.10 -15.69
N ASN A 120 11.61 -13.35 -15.55
CA ASN A 120 13.02 -13.78 -15.58
C ASN A 120 13.88 -13.27 -14.41
N THR A 121 13.28 -12.95 -13.26
CA THR A 121 14.00 -12.40 -12.10
C THR A 121 14.88 -13.45 -11.43
N ILE A 122 16.19 -13.21 -11.39
CA ILE A 122 17.16 -13.89 -10.52
C ILE A 122 17.95 -12.82 -9.79
N LEU A 123 18.02 -12.91 -8.46
CA LEU A 123 18.77 -12.04 -7.59
C LEU A 123 19.83 -12.83 -6.81
N HIS A 124 20.98 -12.21 -6.57
CA HIS A 124 22.04 -12.73 -5.71
C HIS A 124 22.35 -11.72 -4.61
N PHE A 125 22.34 -12.16 -3.36
CA PHE A 125 22.75 -11.38 -2.20
C PHE A 125 24.26 -11.52 -2.01
N ILE A 126 25.01 -10.45 -2.26
CA ILE A 126 26.47 -10.42 -2.13
C ILE A 126 26.93 -9.08 -1.57
N ASN A 127 28.00 -9.11 -0.77
CA ASN A 127 28.60 -7.93 -0.12
C ASN A 127 27.67 -7.10 0.79
N GLY A 128 26.45 -7.57 1.05
CA GLY A 128 25.44 -6.91 1.87
C GLY A 128 24.21 -6.41 1.11
N ASP A 129 24.22 -6.47 -0.23
CA ASP A 129 23.16 -5.96 -1.11
C ASP A 129 22.60 -7.07 -2.03
N TRP A 130 21.35 -6.90 -2.48
CA TRP A 130 20.74 -7.74 -3.52
C TRP A 130 20.98 -7.15 -4.91
N VAL A 131 21.64 -7.91 -5.78
CA VAL A 131 21.89 -7.54 -7.18
C VAL A 131 21.15 -8.47 -8.13
N GLN A 132 20.63 -7.93 -9.24
CA GLN A 132 20.00 -8.75 -10.28
C GLN A 132 21.08 -9.41 -11.15
N VAL A 133 20.94 -10.72 -11.40
CA VAL A 133 21.87 -11.52 -12.21
C VAL A 133 21.20 -11.91 -13.52
N ALA A 134 21.92 -11.74 -14.63
CA ALA A 134 21.44 -12.17 -15.95
C ALA A 134 21.58 -13.69 -16.13
N ALA A 135 20.55 -14.32 -16.69
CA ALA A 135 20.58 -15.71 -17.15
C ALA A 135 20.35 -15.82 -18.66
N ALA A 136 20.83 -16.90 -19.26
CA ALA A 136 20.52 -17.23 -20.64
C ALA A 136 19.01 -17.51 -20.79
N ARG A 137 18.36 -16.84 -21.74
CA ARG A 137 16.94 -17.06 -22.04
C ARG A 137 16.76 -18.41 -22.73
N VAL A 138 15.94 -19.28 -22.14
CA VAL A 138 15.50 -20.54 -22.76
C VAL A 138 14.56 -20.29 -23.94
N TYR A 139 13.73 -19.25 -23.83
CA TYR A 139 12.74 -18.83 -24.84
C TYR A 139 12.68 -17.30 -24.95
N ASN A 140 12.13 -16.78 -26.06
CA ASN A 140 11.96 -15.33 -26.27
C ASN A 140 10.83 -14.68 -25.44
N LEU A 141 10.06 -15.48 -24.70
CA LEU A 141 8.99 -15.03 -23.81
C LEU A 141 9.52 -14.77 -22.37
N PRO A 142 8.71 -14.22 -21.46
CA PRO A 142 9.04 -14.17 -20.04
C PRO A 142 9.01 -15.57 -19.39
N ASN A 143 10.05 -15.89 -18.63
CA ASN A 143 10.06 -17.03 -17.70
C ASN A 143 9.46 -16.60 -16.34
N TYR A 144 8.78 -17.53 -15.69
CA TYR A 144 8.28 -17.44 -14.32
C TYR A 144 8.98 -18.51 -13.50
N TYR A 145 10.01 -18.13 -12.74
CA TYR A 145 10.76 -19.08 -11.90
C TYR A 145 10.00 -19.31 -10.59
N ARG A 146 9.68 -20.56 -10.27
CA ARG A 146 8.85 -20.94 -9.12
C ARG A 146 9.67 -21.39 -7.91
N ASP A 147 10.79 -22.08 -8.14
CA ASP A 147 11.65 -22.52 -7.03
C ASP A 147 13.13 -22.57 -7.39
N ILE A 148 13.97 -22.44 -6.37
CA ILE A 148 15.43 -22.48 -6.45
C ILE A 148 16.00 -23.33 -5.32
N TRP A 149 16.99 -24.16 -5.64
CA TRP A 149 17.71 -24.97 -4.67
C TRP A 149 19.21 -24.95 -4.95
N MET A 150 20.01 -24.43 -4.01
CA MET A 150 21.48 -24.44 -4.12
C MET A 150 22.06 -25.69 -3.44
N VAL A 151 22.89 -26.43 -4.16
CA VAL A 151 23.70 -27.54 -3.63
C VAL A 151 24.97 -26.99 -2.97
N SER A 152 25.52 -25.91 -3.51
CA SER A 152 26.66 -25.15 -2.96
C SER A 152 26.65 -23.72 -3.51
N ALA A 153 27.65 -22.90 -3.13
CA ALA A 153 27.86 -21.57 -3.72
C ALA A 153 28.17 -21.59 -5.24
N SER A 154 28.48 -22.76 -5.82
CA SER A 154 28.86 -22.94 -7.23
C SER A 154 28.07 -24.01 -7.98
N ASP A 155 26.98 -24.52 -7.39
CA ASP A 155 26.11 -25.55 -7.95
C ASP A 155 24.68 -25.39 -7.40
N GLY A 156 23.68 -25.31 -8.28
CA GLY A 156 22.29 -25.06 -7.91
C GLY A 156 21.34 -25.07 -9.09
N TRP A 157 20.04 -25.18 -8.80
CA TRP A 157 19.01 -25.44 -9.82
C TRP A 157 17.80 -24.52 -9.64
N ILE A 158 17.19 -24.09 -10.75
CA ILE A 158 15.95 -23.30 -10.78
C ILE A 158 14.92 -24.02 -11.64
N VAL A 159 13.67 -24.03 -11.19
CA VAL A 159 12.51 -24.56 -11.92
C VAL A 159 11.43 -23.51 -12.14
N GLY A 160 10.62 -23.67 -13.19
CA GLY A 160 9.53 -22.74 -13.50
C GLY A 160 8.75 -23.10 -14.75
N GLY A 161 8.16 -22.07 -15.40
CA GLY A 161 7.44 -22.17 -16.66
C GLY A 161 7.54 -20.90 -17.54
N VAL A 162 6.96 -20.95 -18.74
CA VAL A 162 7.09 -19.90 -19.77
C VAL A 162 5.74 -19.29 -20.16
N GLY A 163 5.69 -17.96 -20.28
CA GLY A 163 4.61 -17.22 -20.96
C GLY A 163 3.28 -17.11 -20.20
N VAL A 164 2.74 -18.21 -19.71
CA VAL A 164 1.51 -18.29 -18.90
C VAL A 164 1.59 -19.44 -17.88
N ILE A 165 0.70 -19.43 -16.88
CA ILE A 165 0.51 -20.57 -15.98
C ILE A 165 0.14 -21.81 -16.79
N GLY A 166 0.81 -22.94 -16.54
CA GLY A 166 0.62 -24.17 -17.32
C GLY A 166 1.34 -24.22 -18.68
N GLY A 167 2.18 -23.22 -18.99
CA GLY A 167 3.10 -23.25 -20.13
C GLY A 167 4.16 -24.35 -20.03
N ASP A 168 5.05 -24.42 -21.02
CA ASP A 168 6.16 -25.39 -21.03
C ASP A 168 7.11 -25.16 -19.84
N GLY A 169 7.69 -26.24 -19.32
CA GLY A 169 8.57 -26.21 -18.16
C GLY A 169 9.90 -25.52 -18.42
N VAL A 170 10.46 -24.89 -17.38
CA VAL A 170 11.81 -24.31 -17.39
C VAL A 170 12.67 -25.01 -16.34
N LEU A 171 13.91 -25.31 -16.71
CA LEU A 171 14.95 -25.82 -15.83
C LEU A 171 16.27 -25.11 -16.15
N LEU A 172 16.90 -24.50 -15.14
CA LEU A 172 18.24 -23.93 -15.23
C LEU A 172 19.18 -24.60 -14.23
N HIS A 173 20.46 -24.73 -14.61
CA HIS A 173 21.55 -25.18 -13.75
C HIS A 173 22.60 -24.08 -13.61
N TYR A 174 23.03 -23.78 -12.39
CA TYR A 174 24.15 -22.91 -12.10
C TYR A 174 25.44 -23.71 -12.17
N SER A 175 26.23 -23.48 -13.21
CA SER A 175 27.54 -24.10 -13.37
C SER A 175 28.54 -23.15 -14.04
N ALA A 176 29.82 -23.34 -13.74
CA ALA A 176 30.92 -22.49 -14.20
C ALA A 176 30.71 -20.97 -13.97
N GLY A 177 29.95 -20.60 -12.92
CA GLY A 177 29.64 -19.22 -12.56
C GLY A 177 28.43 -18.59 -13.28
N SER A 178 27.62 -19.38 -14.01
CA SER A 178 26.50 -18.88 -14.81
C SER A 178 25.27 -19.79 -14.78
N TRP A 179 24.08 -19.20 -14.91
CA TRP A 179 22.82 -19.94 -15.06
C TRP A 179 22.60 -20.34 -16.53
N GLN A 180 22.60 -21.65 -16.80
CA GLN A 180 22.45 -22.24 -18.13
C GLN A 180 21.17 -23.08 -18.25
N PRO A 181 20.51 -23.11 -19.42
CA PRO A 181 19.34 -23.95 -19.65
C PRO A 181 19.69 -25.44 -19.68
N VAL A 182 18.84 -26.27 -19.09
CA VAL A 182 18.91 -27.73 -19.20
C VAL A 182 17.64 -28.24 -19.88
N ALA A 183 17.80 -29.12 -20.87
CA ALA A 183 16.68 -29.73 -21.58
C ALA A 183 15.88 -30.65 -20.65
N LEU A 184 14.56 -30.41 -20.57
CA LEU A 184 13.61 -31.28 -19.90
C LEU A 184 13.16 -32.44 -20.80
N PRO A 185 12.66 -33.56 -20.23
CA PRO A 185 11.94 -34.58 -20.98
C PRO A 185 10.76 -33.99 -21.79
N SER A 186 10.46 -34.59 -22.94
CA SER A 186 9.41 -34.10 -23.85
C SER A 186 8.02 -34.10 -23.21
N GLY A 187 7.36 -32.95 -23.20
CA GLY A 187 5.98 -32.79 -22.73
C GLY A 187 5.82 -32.23 -21.31
N ILE A 188 6.91 -32.07 -20.55
CA ILE A 188 6.89 -31.49 -19.20
C ILE A 188 6.44 -30.02 -19.23
N LYS A 189 5.42 -29.68 -18.42
CA LYS A 189 4.92 -28.31 -18.24
C LYS A 189 5.56 -27.64 -17.02
N GLN A 190 5.03 -26.48 -16.65
CA GLN A 190 5.47 -25.69 -15.49
C GLN A 190 5.78 -26.57 -14.26
N LEU A 191 7.02 -26.49 -13.82
CA LEU A 191 7.49 -27.05 -12.57
C LEU A 191 7.31 -26.02 -11.44
N ASN A 192 6.88 -26.46 -10.27
CA ASN A 192 6.50 -25.63 -9.13
C ASN A 192 7.52 -25.69 -7.97
N ALA A 193 8.17 -26.83 -7.74
CA ALA A 193 9.12 -27.01 -6.65
C ALA A 193 10.29 -27.94 -7.03
N ILE A 194 11.44 -27.74 -6.38
CA ILE A 194 12.65 -28.55 -6.56
C ILE A 194 13.38 -28.76 -5.22
N GLN A 195 13.95 -29.94 -5.03
CA GLN A 195 14.83 -30.28 -3.91
C GLN A 195 16.00 -31.13 -4.39
N MET A 196 17.24 -30.67 -4.16
CA MET A 196 18.43 -31.50 -4.36
C MET A 196 18.88 -32.09 -3.01
N LEU A 197 19.20 -33.38 -2.99
CA LEU A 197 19.80 -34.06 -1.83
C LEU A 197 21.33 -34.11 -1.96
N SER A 198 21.85 -34.11 -3.18
CA SER A 198 23.27 -33.95 -3.49
C SER A 198 23.45 -33.42 -4.93
N ALA A 199 24.70 -33.20 -5.35
CA ALA A 199 25.02 -32.88 -6.74
C ALA A 199 24.64 -33.97 -7.77
N ASN A 200 24.22 -35.17 -7.33
CA ASN A 200 23.87 -36.31 -8.19
C ASN A 200 22.48 -36.94 -7.88
N GLU A 201 21.71 -36.35 -6.96
CA GLU A 201 20.41 -36.89 -6.50
C GLU A 201 19.48 -35.72 -6.15
N GLY A 202 18.29 -35.66 -6.75
CA GLY A 202 17.33 -34.58 -6.54
C GLY A 202 15.98 -34.83 -7.22
N TRP A 203 14.97 -34.03 -6.88
CA TRP A 203 13.58 -34.23 -7.27
C TRP A 203 12.90 -32.89 -7.61
N ALA A 204 12.04 -32.88 -8.62
CA ALA A 204 11.25 -31.71 -9.02
C ALA A 204 9.82 -32.11 -9.38
N VAL A 205 8.85 -31.21 -9.17
CA VAL A 205 7.41 -31.51 -9.28
C VAL A 205 6.61 -30.38 -9.96
N GLY A 206 5.50 -30.70 -10.63
CA GLY A 206 4.80 -29.79 -11.55
C GLY A 206 3.27 -29.73 -11.47
N ILE A 207 2.70 -28.96 -12.40
CA ILE A 207 1.30 -28.48 -12.41
C ILE A 207 0.25 -29.50 -12.90
N ASN A 208 0.64 -30.55 -13.64
CA ASN A 208 -0.24 -31.65 -14.06
C ASN A 208 0.18 -32.97 -13.39
N GLY A 209 0.69 -32.87 -12.16
CA GLY A 209 1.23 -34.01 -11.44
C GLY A 209 2.58 -34.50 -11.97
N GLU A 210 3.34 -33.70 -12.74
CA GLU A 210 4.67 -34.12 -13.18
C GLU A 210 5.58 -34.39 -11.96
N ILE A 211 6.34 -35.48 -12.00
CA ILE A 211 7.41 -35.79 -11.06
C ILE A 211 8.66 -36.15 -11.85
N LEU A 212 9.76 -35.47 -11.55
CA LEU A 212 11.09 -35.72 -12.12
C LEU A 212 12.06 -36.17 -11.02
N HIS A 213 12.87 -37.18 -11.34
CA HIS A 213 14.00 -37.63 -10.53
C HIS A 213 15.31 -37.30 -11.28
N TYR A 214 16.21 -36.58 -10.62
CA TYR A 214 17.58 -36.42 -11.05
C TYR A 214 18.43 -37.54 -10.45
N SER A 215 18.92 -38.43 -11.30
CA SER A 215 19.86 -39.46 -10.90
C SER A 215 20.81 -39.80 -12.05
N GLN A 216 22.01 -40.27 -11.71
CA GLN A 216 23.07 -40.61 -12.69
C GLN A 216 23.44 -39.44 -13.63
N GLY A 217 23.24 -38.20 -13.19
CA GLY A 217 23.55 -36.99 -13.94
C GLY A 217 22.47 -36.55 -14.95
N GLN A 218 21.26 -37.15 -14.95
CA GLN A 218 20.17 -36.81 -15.87
C GLN A 218 18.83 -36.69 -15.14
N TRP A 219 17.96 -35.79 -15.63
CA TRP A 219 16.57 -35.67 -15.17
C TRP A 219 15.66 -36.63 -15.94
N GLN A 220 14.94 -37.48 -15.22
CA GLN A 220 14.06 -38.51 -15.76
C GLN A 220 12.65 -38.34 -15.19
N ALA A 221 11.61 -38.45 -16.03
CA ALA A 221 10.23 -38.43 -15.57
C ALA A 221 9.86 -39.78 -14.94
N VAL A 222 9.13 -39.76 -13.82
CA VAL A 222 8.64 -40.96 -13.13
C VAL A 222 7.12 -40.96 -13.05
N ASN A 223 6.53 -42.14 -12.83
CA ASN A 223 5.07 -42.28 -12.73
C ASN A 223 4.53 -41.55 -11.49
N SER A 224 3.64 -40.59 -11.71
CA SER A 224 2.86 -39.96 -10.65
C SER A 224 1.59 -40.74 -10.33
N PRO A 225 1.16 -40.83 -9.06
CA PRO A 225 -0.11 -41.43 -8.66
C PRO A 225 -1.30 -40.46 -8.78
N THR A 226 -1.10 -39.22 -9.27
CA THR A 226 -2.16 -38.24 -9.53
C THR A 226 -1.86 -37.34 -10.75
N PRO A 227 -2.88 -36.91 -11.52
CA PRO A 227 -2.76 -35.82 -12.51
C PRO A 227 -2.85 -34.41 -11.89
N ASP A 228 -3.12 -34.30 -10.59
CA ASP A 228 -3.34 -33.03 -9.89
C ASP A 228 -2.04 -32.23 -9.68
N ALA A 229 -2.13 -30.90 -9.59
CA ALA A 229 -0.99 -30.03 -9.38
C ALA A 229 -0.29 -30.30 -8.04
N ILE A 230 1.04 -30.50 -8.12
CA ILE A 230 1.92 -30.67 -6.97
C ILE A 230 2.64 -29.33 -6.72
N PHE A 231 2.56 -28.81 -5.50
CA PHE A 231 3.05 -27.46 -5.16
C PHE A 231 4.34 -27.44 -4.33
N SER A 232 4.63 -28.50 -3.57
CA SER A 232 5.84 -28.61 -2.76
C SER A 232 6.30 -30.06 -2.61
N ILE A 233 7.59 -30.25 -2.32
CA ILE A 233 8.22 -31.55 -2.09
C ILE A 233 9.16 -31.49 -0.88
N ALA A 234 9.20 -32.58 -0.12
CA ALA A 234 10.00 -32.78 1.08
C ALA A 234 10.51 -34.23 1.13
N MET A 235 11.64 -34.48 0.45
CA MET A 235 12.40 -35.73 0.51
C MET A 235 13.30 -35.76 1.76
N LEU A 236 13.42 -36.93 2.38
CA LEU A 236 14.38 -37.12 3.49
C LEU A 236 15.83 -37.17 2.96
N PRO A 237 16.85 -36.83 3.79
CA PRO A 237 18.25 -36.74 3.35
C PRO A 237 18.86 -38.01 2.74
N ASN A 238 18.22 -39.18 2.91
CA ASN A 238 18.66 -40.45 2.35
C ASN A 238 17.97 -40.82 1.01
N GLY A 239 17.05 -39.99 0.52
CA GLY A 239 16.33 -40.20 -0.75
C GLY A 239 15.33 -41.37 -0.79
N SER A 240 15.25 -42.22 0.24
CA SER A 240 14.43 -43.44 0.20
C SER A 240 12.96 -43.24 0.54
N GLU A 241 12.61 -42.09 1.12
CA GLU A 241 11.27 -41.74 1.59
C GLU A 241 11.08 -40.21 1.56
N GLY A 242 9.85 -39.76 1.28
CA GLY A 242 9.54 -38.33 1.16
C GLY A 242 8.08 -38.05 0.84
N TRP A 243 7.66 -36.79 0.89
CA TRP A 243 6.26 -36.37 0.67
C TRP A 243 6.20 -35.22 -0.33
N ALA A 244 5.07 -35.07 -1.01
CA ALA A 244 4.77 -33.90 -1.83
C ALA A 244 3.32 -33.45 -1.64
N GLY A 245 3.12 -32.13 -1.60
CA GLY A 245 1.84 -31.48 -1.32
C GLY A 245 1.02 -31.24 -2.59
N ILE A 246 -0.27 -31.58 -2.56
CA ILE A 246 -1.15 -31.59 -3.74
C ILE A 246 -2.38 -30.69 -3.59
N PHE A 247 -2.86 -30.19 -4.72
CA PHE A 247 -4.08 -29.38 -4.85
C PHE A 247 -5.22 -30.26 -5.35
N ILE A 248 -6.28 -30.45 -4.56
CA ILE A 248 -7.40 -31.33 -4.94
C ILE A 248 -8.77 -30.74 -4.65
N LYS A 249 -9.72 -30.95 -5.57
CA LYS A 249 -11.16 -30.75 -5.32
C LYS A 249 -11.78 -32.02 -4.70
N SER A 250 -11.22 -32.47 -3.58
CA SER A 250 -11.67 -33.66 -2.85
C SER A 250 -11.22 -33.61 -1.38
N PRO A 251 -12.07 -33.96 -0.40
CA PRO A 251 -11.86 -33.61 1.01
C PRO A 251 -10.83 -34.48 1.77
N HIS A 252 -10.01 -35.32 1.11
CA HIS A 252 -9.39 -36.49 1.78
C HIS A 252 -7.89 -36.81 1.55
N ASN A 253 -7.16 -36.17 0.61
CA ASN A 253 -5.73 -36.50 0.35
C ASN A 253 -4.84 -35.26 0.16
N TYR A 254 -4.23 -34.74 1.24
CA TYR A 254 -3.39 -33.54 1.19
C TYR A 254 -2.00 -33.77 0.56
N THR A 255 -1.56 -35.03 0.43
CA THR A 255 -0.19 -35.38 0.04
C THR A 255 -0.10 -36.68 -0.77
N ILE A 256 1.00 -36.82 -1.51
CA ILE A 256 1.52 -38.10 -1.99
C ILE A 256 2.78 -38.48 -1.19
N HIS A 257 3.05 -39.78 -1.05
CA HIS A 257 4.13 -40.35 -0.25
C HIS A 257 5.02 -41.23 -1.13
N TYR A 258 6.32 -40.96 -1.14
CA TYR A 258 7.33 -41.81 -1.76
C TYR A 258 7.86 -42.81 -0.74
N ARG A 259 7.85 -44.10 -1.09
CA ARG A 259 8.53 -45.14 -0.32
C ARG A 259 8.84 -46.35 -1.20
N ASN A 260 9.94 -47.04 -0.93
CA ASN A 260 10.34 -48.28 -1.62
C ASN A 260 10.41 -48.14 -3.17
N GLY A 261 10.76 -46.95 -3.67
CA GLY A 261 10.86 -46.69 -5.12
C GLY A 261 9.56 -46.24 -5.81
N VAL A 262 8.44 -46.09 -5.07
CA VAL A 262 7.12 -45.79 -5.65
C VAL A 262 6.48 -44.59 -4.94
N TRP A 263 5.89 -43.69 -5.72
CA TRP A 263 4.98 -42.65 -5.23
C TRP A 263 3.55 -43.20 -5.14
N THR A 264 2.89 -43.03 -3.99
CA THR A 264 1.50 -43.43 -3.76
C THR A 264 0.67 -42.27 -3.19
N THR A 265 -0.63 -42.27 -3.42
CA THR A 265 -1.55 -41.35 -2.70
C THR A 265 -1.65 -41.75 -1.24
N SER A 266 -1.60 -40.77 -0.32
CA SER A 266 -1.56 -41.02 1.12
C SER A 266 -2.92 -41.43 1.72
N SER A 267 -3.54 -42.47 1.16
CA SER A 267 -4.84 -43.03 1.55
C SER A 267 -4.75 -43.85 2.84
N ALA A 268 -4.38 -43.17 3.93
CA ALA A 268 -4.33 -43.76 5.26
C ALA A 268 -5.73 -44.18 5.71
N ASN A 269 -5.88 -45.49 6.00
CA ASN A 269 -7.11 -46.08 6.56
C ASN A 269 -7.34 -45.62 8.01
N ALA A 270 -7.73 -44.35 8.19
CA ALA A 270 -8.09 -43.79 9.48
C ALA A 270 -9.49 -44.28 9.89
N PRO A 271 -9.65 -44.88 11.10
CA PRO A 271 -10.96 -45.33 11.58
C PRO A 271 -11.93 -44.16 11.70
N THR A 272 -13.20 -44.41 11.41
CA THR A 272 -14.23 -43.40 11.12
C THR A 272 -14.57 -42.43 12.25
N SER A 273 -14.03 -42.64 13.46
CA SER A 273 -14.27 -41.81 14.65
C SER A 273 -13.14 -40.82 15.00
N ARG A 274 -11.94 -40.93 14.39
CA ARG A 274 -10.78 -40.06 14.66
C ARG A 274 -9.91 -39.86 13.41
N ARG A 275 -10.51 -39.29 12.37
CA ARG A 275 -9.74 -38.67 11.27
C ARG A 275 -9.19 -37.31 11.73
N PRO A 276 -8.20 -36.72 11.04
CA PRO A 276 -8.08 -35.28 10.98
C PRO A 276 -9.30 -34.75 10.20
N GLN A 277 -10.43 -34.64 10.90
CA GLN A 277 -11.43 -33.65 10.53
C GLN A 277 -10.79 -32.30 10.84
N SER A 278 -10.71 -31.39 9.87
CA SER A 278 -10.80 -29.97 10.22
C SER A 278 -12.10 -29.81 11.02
N ALA A 279 -12.12 -28.92 12.01
CA ALA A 279 -13.25 -28.84 12.97
C ALA A 279 -14.60 -28.49 12.30
N PHE A 280 -14.60 -28.20 11.00
CA PHE A 280 -15.71 -27.75 10.21
C PHE A 280 -16.14 -28.75 9.11
N CYS A 281 -15.23 -29.47 8.44
CA CYS A 281 -15.61 -30.32 7.30
C CYS A 281 -16.46 -31.54 7.66
N ASN A 282 -17.78 -31.30 7.63
CA ASN A 282 -18.87 -32.22 7.94
C ASN A 282 -19.63 -32.70 6.68
N ASN A 283 -19.32 -32.13 5.51
CA ASN A 283 -20.06 -32.31 4.26
C ASN A 283 -19.13 -32.69 3.08
N SER A 284 -19.74 -33.07 1.95
CA SER A 284 -19.04 -33.54 0.74
C SER A 284 -18.41 -32.44 -0.12
N ASN A 285 -18.61 -31.16 0.23
CA ASN A 285 -18.33 -30.03 -0.66
C ASN A 285 -17.13 -29.17 -0.20
N CYS A 286 -16.47 -29.53 0.90
CA CYS A 286 -15.22 -28.89 1.35
C CYS A 286 -14.11 -28.95 0.28
N TRP A 287 -13.32 -27.88 0.21
CA TRP A 287 -12.08 -27.81 -0.57
C TRP A 287 -10.89 -27.59 0.37
N SER A 288 -9.76 -28.25 0.07
CA SER A 288 -8.55 -28.23 0.89
C SER A 288 -7.31 -28.20 0.02
N TYR A 289 -6.29 -27.45 0.45
CA TYR A 289 -5.11 -27.14 -0.35
C TYR A 289 -3.82 -27.50 0.40
N GLY A 290 -3.05 -28.47 -0.09
CA GLY A 290 -1.75 -28.85 0.48
C GLY A 290 -0.59 -28.05 -0.13
N PHE A 291 -0.54 -26.74 0.11
CA PHE A 291 0.47 -25.87 -0.51
C PHE A 291 1.90 -26.21 -0.06
N ALA A 292 2.12 -26.36 1.25
CA ALA A 292 3.45 -26.54 1.82
C ALA A 292 3.59 -27.87 2.58
N VAL A 293 4.71 -28.57 2.34
CA VAL A 293 5.12 -29.76 3.09
C VAL A 293 6.59 -29.61 3.51
N ALA A 294 6.92 -30.03 4.73
CA ALA A 294 8.28 -30.15 5.22
C ALA A 294 8.44 -31.43 6.07
N ALA A 295 9.63 -32.04 6.05
CA ALA A 295 9.92 -33.24 6.84
C ALA A 295 11.41 -33.30 7.20
N LEU A 296 11.71 -33.70 8.44
CA LEU A 296 13.07 -34.02 8.90
C LEU A 296 13.25 -35.51 9.17
N SER A 297 12.16 -36.23 9.42
CA SER A 297 12.12 -37.68 9.64
C SER A 297 10.69 -38.19 9.41
N PRO A 298 10.44 -39.51 9.34
CA PRO A 298 9.07 -40.03 9.22
C PRO A 298 8.13 -39.59 10.35
N GLU A 299 8.64 -39.35 11.55
CA GLU A 299 7.83 -38.95 12.71
C GLU A 299 7.71 -37.43 12.89
N HIS A 300 8.60 -36.63 12.27
CA HIS A 300 8.62 -35.18 12.37
C HIS A 300 8.46 -34.54 10.98
N ARG A 301 7.19 -34.28 10.64
CA ARG A 301 6.74 -33.70 9.37
C ARG A 301 5.60 -32.70 9.62
N LEU A 302 5.50 -31.69 8.76
CA LEU A 302 4.52 -30.62 8.78
C LEU A 302 3.86 -30.48 7.39
N VAL A 303 2.56 -30.23 7.38
CA VAL A 303 1.78 -29.84 6.19
C VAL A 303 0.98 -28.58 6.54
N ALA A 304 0.96 -27.61 5.63
CA ALA A 304 0.19 -26.38 5.79
C ALA A 304 -0.42 -25.92 4.46
N GLY A 305 -1.51 -25.15 4.57
CA GLY A 305 -2.19 -24.55 3.43
C GLY A 305 -3.50 -23.90 3.84
N ALA A 306 -4.62 -24.29 3.22
CA ALA A 306 -5.94 -23.71 3.48
C ALA A 306 -7.07 -24.74 3.37
N ASP A 307 -8.13 -24.51 4.14
CA ASP A 307 -9.40 -25.25 4.13
C ASP A 307 -10.57 -24.27 3.87
N TYR A 308 -11.61 -24.74 3.17
CA TYR A 308 -12.83 -23.99 2.88
C TYR A 308 -14.07 -24.87 3.11
N ASP A 309 -14.97 -24.42 4.00
CA ASP A 309 -16.27 -25.06 4.27
C ASP A 309 -17.42 -24.07 3.98
N PRO A 310 -18.25 -24.30 2.94
CA PRO A 310 -19.39 -23.45 2.62
C PRO A 310 -20.56 -23.54 3.63
N ALA A 311 -20.47 -24.38 4.67
CA ALA A 311 -21.48 -24.46 5.72
C ALA A 311 -21.33 -23.40 6.83
N ILE A 312 -20.19 -22.70 6.91
CA ILE A 312 -19.98 -21.60 7.87
C ILE A 312 -20.34 -20.27 7.20
N THR A 313 -21.44 -19.64 7.64
CA THR A 313 -22.05 -18.51 6.92
C THR A 313 -21.42 -17.13 7.21
N ASP A 314 -20.19 -17.06 7.75
CA ASP A 314 -19.59 -15.79 8.23
C ASP A 314 -18.04 -15.73 8.33
N THR A 315 -17.28 -16.79 8.01
CA THR A 315 -15.80 -16.84 8.26
C THR A 315 -15.00 -17.72 7.26
N GLY A 316 -15.23 -17.53 5.96
CA GLY A 316 -14.89 -18.40 4.83
C GLY A 316 -13.58 -19.22 4.88
N MET A 317 -12.49 -18.72 4.30
CA MET A 317 -11.27 -19.52 4.10
C MET A 317 -10.30 -19.41 5.27
N GLN A 318 -9.98 -20.54 5.89
CA GLN A 318 -9.11 -20.58 7.06
C GLN A 318 -7.85 -21.38 6.76
N SER A 319 -6.68 -20.82 7.06
CA SER A 319 -5.44 -21.58 6.97
C SER A 319 -5.31 -22.57 8.13
N SER A 320 -4.81 -23.75 7.78
CA SER A 320 -4.64 -24.88 8.68
C SER A 320 -3.21 -25.41 8.58
N ALA A 321 -2.65 -25.81 9.70
CA ALA A 321 -1.35 -26.46 9.76
C ALA A 321 -1.39 -27.69 10.69
N TYR A 322 -0.82 -28.78 10.18
CA TYR A 322 -0.87 -30.10 10.77
C TYR A 322 0.57 -30.60 10.96
N ALA A 323 0.90 -31.04 12.18
CA ALA A 323 2.18 -31.66 12.54
C ALA A 323 1.99 -33.14 12.85
N THR A 324 3.06 -33.94 12.79
CA THR A 324 3.09 -35.22 13.50
C THR A 324 4.09 -35.16 14.64
N GLY A 325 3.81 -35.87 15.75
CA GLY A 325 4.82 -36.13 16.78
C GLY A 325 4.57 -35.62 18.20
N VAL A 326 3.37 -35.82 18.78
CA VAL A 326 3.22 -35.90 20.26
C VAL A 326 2.51 -37.20 20.65
N GLY A 327 3.11 -38.33 20.25
CA GLY A 327 2.66 -39.68 20.61
C GLY A 327 1.93 -40.42 19.48
N SER A 328 2.53 -41.56 19.05
CA SER A 328 2.08 -42.50 18.02
C SER A 328 2.23 -42.04 16.55
N SER A 329 2.67 -42.98 15.70
CA SER A 329 3.53 -42.70 14.54
C SER A 329 2.84 -42.48 13.19
N ASN A 330 1.50 -42.42 13.15
CA ASN A 330 0.74 -42.33 11.89
C ASN A 330 -0.24 -41.15 11.78
N TYR A 331 -0.33 -40.29 12.81
CA TYR A 331 -1.42 -39.31 12.91
C TYR A 331 -0.96 -37.86 12.78
N TRP A 332 -1.68 -37.10 11.94
CA TRP A 332 -1.61 -35.65 11.86
C TRP A 332 -2.40 -35.03 13.02
N ALA A 333 -1.69 -34.28 13.87
CA ALA A 333 -2.25 -33.47 14.93
C ALA A 333 -2.34 -32.01 14.46
N TYR A 334 -3.53 -31.45 14.53
CA TYR A 334 -3.82 -30.05 14.23
C TYR A 334 -3.19 -29.11 15.27
N GLN A 335 -2.52 -28.04 14.84
CA GLN A 335 -1.69 -27.16 15.72
C GLN A 335 -2.24 -25.73 15.91
N GLY A 336 -3.37 -25.39 15.29
CA GLY A 336 -4.02 -24.08 15.39
C GLY A 336 -4.43 -23.47 14.05
N TYR A 337 -5.24 -22.41 14.13
CA TYR A 337 -5.60 -21.53 13.00
C TYR A 337 -4.51 -20.48 12.83
N THR A 338 -4.41 -19.88 11.64
CA THR A 338 -3.62 -18.66 11.45
C THR A 338 -4.42 -17.59 10.70
N GLU A 339 -4.08 -16.32 10.89
CA GLU A 339 -4.76 -15.16 10.29
C GLU A 339 -4.39 -14.95 8.79
N ALA A 340 -3.57 -15.83 8.21
CA ALA A 340 -3.37 -15.90 6.77
C ALA A 340 -4.53 -16.69 6.13
N TYR A 341 -4.98 -16.27 4.93
CA TYR A 341 -5.96 -17.04 4.15
C TYR A 341 -5.35 -18.33 3.57
N SER A 342 -4.02 -18.41 3.43
CA SER A 342 -3.29 -19.58 2.96
C SER A 342 -1.83 -19.53 3.42
N LEU A 343 -1.30 -20.66 3.88
CA LEU A 343 0.13 -20.81 4.20
C LEU A 343 0.87 -21.42 3.01
N TYR A 344 1.74 -20.65 2.37
CA TYR A 344 2.44 -21.03 1.14
C TYR A 344 3.78 -21.73 1.38
N SER A 345 4.39 -21.54 2.55
CA SER A 345 5.74 -22.06 2.80
C SER A 345 6.01 -22.45 4.25
N ILE A 346 6.82 -23.50 4.42
CA ILE A 346 7.34 -23.98 5.70
C ILE A 346 8.86 -24.10 5.60
N ALA A 347 9.57 -23.67 6.64
CA ALA A 347 10.98 -23.99 6.87
C ALA A 347 11.16 -24.61 8.26
N MET A 348 11.35 -25.93 8.31
CA MET A 348 11.76 -26.63 9.53
C MET A 348 13.25 -26.37 9.82
N VAL A 349 13.53 -25.89 11.03
CA VAL A 349 14.89 -25.75 11.58
C VAL A 349 15.23 -26.96 12.45
N ALA A 350 14.25 -27.45 13.21
CA ALA A 350 14.34 -28.65 14.03
C ALA A 350 12.98 -29.36 14.07
N ALA A 351 12.92 -30.52 14.74
CA ALA A 351 11.68 -31.28 14.97
C ALA A 351 10.54 -30.39 15.55
N ASN A 352 10.92 -29.50 16.47
CA ASN A 352 10.03 -28.63 17.23
C ASN A 352 10.35 -27.13 16.99
N ASP A 353 10.92 -26.77 15.84
CA ASP A 353 11.16 -25.38 15.47
C ASP A 353 10.96 -25.22 13.97
N ALA A 354 9.87 -24.57 13.57
CA ALA A 354 9.56 -24.33 12.17
C ALA A 354 8.93 -22.95 11.96
N TRP A 355 9.25 -22.34 10.83
CA TRP A 355 8.71 -21.06 10.40
C TRP A 355 7.68 -21.30 9.29
N LEU A 356 6.53 -20.64 9.38
CA LEU A 356 5.45 -20.73 8.40
C LEU A 356 5.12 -19.32 7.91
N VAL A 357 4.92 -19.18 6.61
CA VAL A 357 4.54 -17.91 5.97
C VAL A 357 3.48 -18.15 4.91
N GLY A 358 2.74 -17.09 4.57
CA GLY A 358 1.59 -17.17 3.71
C GLY A 358 1.09 -15.81 3.28
N SER A 359 -0.22 -15.72 3.05
CA SER A 359 -0.86 -14.46 2.70
C SER A 359 -0.95 -13.47 3.85
N ASN A 360 -1.31 -12.23 3.52
CA ASN A 360 -1.38 -11.09 4.45
C ASN A 360 -0.02 -10.71 5.07
N GLY A 361 1.11 -11.12 4.45
CA GLY A 361 2.47 -10.82 4.91
C GLY A 361 2.78 -11.22 6.36
N LEU A 362 2.13 -12.27 6.86
CA LEU A 362 2.25 -12.74 8.24
C LEU A 362 3.33 -13.83 8.37
N ILE A 363 4.10 -13.78 9.45
CA ILE A 363 5.14 -14.76 9.78
C ILE A 363 4.79 -15.44 11.10
N TYR A 364 4.73 -16.77 11.06
CA TYR A 364 4.43 -17.63 12.19
C TYR A 364 5.61 -18.51 12.57
N ARG A 365 5.64 -18.92 13.84
CA ARG A 365 6.57 -19.93 14.36
C ARG A 365 5.83 -21.03 15.11
N PHE A 366 6.20 -22.27 14.80
CA PHE A 366 5.82 -23.48 15.50
C PHE A 366 6.92 -23.86 16.50
N ASP A 367 6.56 -24.07 17.77
CA ASP A 367 7.48 -24.35 18.89
C ASP A 367 7.48 -25.83 19.34
N GLY A 368 6.79 -26.70 18.60
CA GLY A 368 6.55 -28.10 18.97
C GLY A 368 5.24 -28.34 19.74
N GLN A 369 4.50 -27.30 20.12
CA GLN A 369 3.22 -27.41 20.82
C GLN A 369 2.10 -26.57 20.20
N GLN A 370 2.43 -25.44 19.58
CA GLN A 370 1.47 -24.46 19.05
C GLN A 370 2.11 -23.62 17.94
N ILE A 371 1.26 -22.96 17.15
CA ILE A 371 1.68 -21.97 16.15
C ILE A 371 1.37 -20.57 16.68
N THR A 372 2.37 -19.69 16.62
CA THR A 372 2.28 -18.31 17.14
C THR A 372 2.64 -17.30 16.06
N LEU A 373 1.90 -16.19 16.00
CA LEU A 373 2.27 -15.04 15.16
C LEU A 373 3.51 -14.38 15.77
N VAL A 374 4.56 -14.19 14.98
CA VAL A 374 5.83 -13.60 15.42
C VAL A 374 6.22 -12.33 14.65
N GLU A 375 5.65 -12.09 13.48
CA GLU A 375 5.72 -10.80 12.79
C GLU A 375 4.50 -10.59 11.86
N GLY A 376 4.02 -9.35 11.76
CA GLY A 376 2.81 -8.98 11.03
C GLY A 376 1.67 -8.53 11.98
N ALA A 377 0.55 -8.10 11.40
CA ALA A 377 -0.65 -7.69 12.14
C ALA A 377 -1.91 -7.85 11.28
N SER A 378 -2.98 -8.39 11.85
CA SER A 378 -4.30 -8.46 11.23
C SER A 378 -5.11 -7.18 11.45
N TYR A 379 -5.73 -6.69 10.38
CA TYR A 379 -6.63 -5.52 10.39
C TYR A 379 -7.92 -5.86 9.67
N SER A 380 -9.06 -5.77 10.35
CA SER A 380 -10.38 -5.81 9.69
C SER A 380 -10.92 -4.38 9.57
N THR A 381 -10.77 -3.78 8.39
CA THR A 381 -11.22 -2.40 8.12
C THR A 381 -12.70 -2.35 7.78
N SER A 382 -13.48 -1.51 8.46
CA SER A 382 -14.95 -1.43 8.28
C SER A 382 -15.45 -0.10 7.72
N GLY A 383 -14.74 1.00 7.99
CA GLY A 383 -15.19 2.34 7.60
C GLY A 383 -14.07 3.21 7.06
N PHE A 384 -14.38 3.99 6.02
CA PHE A 384 -13.51 5.01 5.44
C PHE A 384 -14.27 6.31 5.17
N ALA A 385 -13.65 7.46 5.45
CA ALA A 385 -14.08 8.79 4.99
C ALA A 385 -12.88 9.68 4.67
N TYR A 386 -13.07 10.76 3.91
CA TYR A 386 -11.95 11.63 3.49
C TYR A 386 -12.27 13.12 3.67
N ASN A 387 -11.38 13.83 4.38
CA ASN A 387 -11.44 15.28 4.55
C ASN A 387 -10.70 15.98 3.40
N GLN A 388 -11.45 16.65 2.52
CA GLN A 388 -10.95 17.37 1.35
C GLN A 388 -10.11 18.61 1.69
N VAL A 389 -10.36 19.26 2.82
CA VAL A 389 -9.61 20.44 3.28
C VAL A 389 -8.23 20.04 3.79
N ARG A 390 -8.12 18.85 4.39
CA ARG A 390 -6.88 18.35 5.02
C ARG A 390 -6.11 17.31 4.20
N ASN A 391 -6.74 16.72 3.18
CA ASN A 391 -6.20 15.61 2.39
C ASN A 391 -5.82 14.40 3.27
N GLU A 392 -6.78 14.01 4.12
CA GLU A 392 -6.67 12.94 5.11
C GLU A 392 -7.81 11.93 4.87
N LEU A 393 -7.45 10.65 4.87
CA LEU A 393 -8.35 9.51 4.91
C LEU A 393 -8.49 9.07 6.38
N TYR A 394 -9.71 8.78 6.80
CA TYR A 394 -10.06 8.40 8.16
C TYR A 394 -10.53 6.97 8.08
N GLN A 395 -9.80 6.05 8.70
CA GLN A 395 -10.05 4.61 8.68
C GLN A 395 -10.50 4.15 10.07
N VAL A 396 -11.47 3.24 10.10
CA VAL A 396 -11.91 2.58 11.32
C VAL A 396 -11.93 1.07 11.12
N GLY A 397 -11.48 0.32 12.12
CA GLY A 397 -11.48 -1.14 12.10
C GLY A 397 -11.13 -1.77 13.45
N SER A 398 -11.06 -3.09 13.46
CA SER A 398 -10.65 -3.93 14.60
C SER A 398 -9.31 -4.63 14.35
N TYR A 399 -8.66 -5.03 15.45
CA TYR A 399 -7.29 -5.56 15.50
C TYR A 399 -7.26 -6.90 16.24
N GLY A 400 -6.79 -7.97 15.58
CA GLY A 400 -6.60 -9.29 16.16
C GLY A 400 -7.79 -10.26 16.09
N ALA A 401 -7.51 -11.55 15.99
CA ALA A 401 -8.47 -12.67 15.80
C ALA A 401 -9.40 -13.01 17.00
N ASN A 402 -9.95 -12.03 17.72
CA ASN A 402 -10.98 -12.30 18.73
C ASN A 402 -11.86 -11.06 19.01
N PRO A 403 -13.20 -11.19 19.18
CA PRO A 403 -14.10 -10.11 19.61
C PRO A 403 -13.90 -9.63 21.07
N THR A 404 -12.69 -9.78 21.60
CA THR A 404 -12.25 -9.27 22.91
C THR A 404 -10.97 -8.42 22.83
N PHE A 405 -10.45 -8.13 21.64
CA PHE A 405 -9.33 -7.20 21.43
C PHE A 405 -9.78 -5.87 20.79
N GLY A 406 -9.15 -4.79 21.25
CA GLY A 406 -9.61 -3.42 21.03
C GLY A 406 -9.71 -2.99 19.57
N GLY A 407 -10.78 -2.24 19.28
CA GLY A 407 -10.87 -1.46 18.05
C GLY A 407 -9.76 -0.41 17.97
N ARG A 408 -9.39 -0.03 16.75
CA ARG A 408 -8.45 1.06 16.49
C ARG A 408 -9.01 2.00 15.44
N ILE A 409 -9.11 3.27 15.82
CA ILE A 409 -9.46 4.37 14.91
C ILE A 409 -8.15 5.00 14.47
N GLU A 410 -7.95 5.13 13.15
CA GLU A 410 -6.72 5.68 12.58
C GLU A 410 -7.04 6.77 11.56
N VAL A 411 -6.42 7.94 11.72
CA VAL A 411 -6.47 9.03 10.74
C VAL A 411 -5.16 9.05 9.99
N VAL A 412 -5.24 9.01 8.67
CA VAL A 412 -4.15 8.77 7.74
C VAL A 412 -4.03 9.98 6.82
N ASN A 413 -2.82 10.53 6.67
CA ASN A 413 -2.60 11.49 5.60
C ASN A 413 -2.38 10.77 4.26
N VAL A 414 -3.18 11.09 3.24
CA VAL A 414 -3.19 10.36 1.97
C VAL A 414 -1.91 10.58 1.16
N ASN A 415 -1.29 11.76 1.29
CA ASN A 415 -0.06 12.08 0.57
C ASN A 415 1.20 11.43 1.19
N SER A 416 1.26 11.26 2.51
CA SER A 416 2.49 10.86 3.20
C SER A 416 2.46 9.47 3.83
N GLY A 417 1.28 8.92 4.09
CA GLY A 417 1.11 7.67 4.84
C GLY A 417 1.56 7.70 6.29
N ALA A 418 1.76 8.89 6.86
CA ALA A 418 1.78 9.03 8.31
C ALA A 418 0.37 8.86 8.87
N THR A 419 0.22 7.97 9.85
CA THR A 419 -0.93 7.99 10.77
C THR A 419 -0.82 9.27 11.63
N VAL A 420 -1.74 10.20 11.42
CA VAL A 420 -1.81 11.53 12.06
C VAL A 420 -2.36 11.42 13.48
N VAL A 421 -3.36 10.55 13.67
CA VAL A 421 -3.97 10.21 14.96
C VAL A 421 -4.23 8.72 14.97
N SER A 422 -3.84 8.02 16.03
CA SER A 422 -4.16 6.59 16.23
C SER A 422 -4.71 6.42 17.64
N CYS A 423 -5.95 5.93 17.74
CA CYS A 423 -6.68 5.79 18.99
C CYS A 423 -7.02 4.32 19.22
N ALA A 424 -6.40 3.71 20.24
CA ALA A 424 -6.90 2.46 20.80
C ALA A 424 -8.22 2.75 21.52
N THR A 425 -9.32 2.07 21.14
CA THR A 425 -10.60 2.28 21.81
C THR A 425 -10.57 1.61 23.19
N PRO A 426 -11.03 2.27 24.28
CA PRO A 426 -11.08 1.66 25.60
C PRO A 426 -12.12 0.53 25.71
N VAL A 427 -12.97 0.37 24.69
CA VAL A 427 -13.95 -0.71 24.54
C VAL A 427 -13.41 -1.77 23.57
N THR A 428 -13.58 -3.06 23.91
CA THR A 428 -12.85 -4.19 23.30
C THR A 428 -13.52 -4.87 22.11
N SER A 429 -14.57 -4.28 21.54
CA SER A 429 -15.44 -4.96 20.56
C SER A 429 -16.27 -4.04 19.65
N ASP A 430 -16.65 -2.85 20.11
CA ASP A 430 -17.91 -2.24 19.64
C ASP A 430 -17.80 -1.29 18.42
N ILE A 431 -16.60 -1.02 17.92
CA ILE A 431 -16.39 -0.12 16.76
C ILE A 431 -15.87 -0.92 15.52
N GLY A 432 -15.93 -2.26 15.56
CA GLY A 432 -15.45 -3.14 14.50
C GLY A 432 -16.28 -3.16 13.20
N TRP A 433 -17.51 -2.62 13.21
CA TRP A 433 -18.38 -2.47 12.03
C TRP A 433 -18.77 -1.01 11.79
N ALA A 434 -17.84 -0.10 12.03
CA ALA A 434 -18.16 1.33 12.08
C ALA A 434 -18.21 2.01 10.71
N SER A 435 -19.21 2.88 10.55
CA SER A 435 -19.21 3.94 9.54
C SER A 435 -18.56 5.19 10.14
N VAL A 436 -17.83 5.96 9.32
CA VAL A 436 -17.14 7.18 9.73
C VAL A 436 -17.48 8.30 8.75
N ALA A 437 -17.58 9.54 9.22
CA ALA A 437 -17.79 10.71 8.38
C ALA A 437 -17.04 11.94 8.93
N THR A 438 -16.40 12.68 8.03
CA THR A 438 -15.55 13.84 8.31
C THR A 438 -16.30 15.15 8.14
N LEU A 439 -16.05 16.13 9.01
CA LEU A 439 -16.38 17.51 8.71
C LEU A 439 -15.33 18.09 7.75
N PRO A 440 -15.72 18.78 6.65
CA PRO A 440 -14.77 19.49 5.79
C PRO A 440 -14.34 20.80 6.45
N SER A 441 -13.60 20.68 7.56
CA SER A 441 -13.00 21.79 8.29
C SER A 441 -11.47 21.73 8.22
N SER A 442 -10.80 22.85 8.55
CA SER A 442 -9.33 22.93 8.61
C SER A 442 -8.75 22.19 9.83
N ASN A 443 -9.57 21.93 10.85
CA ASN A 443 -9.22 21.10 11.99
C ASN A 443 -9.46 19.62 11.67
N LEU A 444 -8.72 18.73 12.33
CA LEU A 444 -9.02 17.30 12.27
C LEU A 444 -10.28 17.09 13.11
N GLU A 445 -11.39 16.76 12.46
CA GLU A 445 -12.70 16.62 13.08
C GLU A 445 -13.55 15.59 12.29
N ALA A 446 -13.76 14.42 12.89
CA ALA A 446 -14.55 13.35 12.30
C ALA A 446 -15.28 12.55 13.37
N TRP A 447 -16.31 11.82 12.96
CA TRP A 447 -17.11 10.99 13.85
C TRP A 447 -17.28 9.59 13.28
N ALA A 448 -17.01 8.58 14.10
CA ALA A 448 -17.28 7.17 13.81
C ALA A 448 -18.43 6.66 14.68
N VAL A 449 -19.29 5.82 14.12
CA VAL A 449 -20.47 5.25 14.78
C VAL A 449 -20.44 3.73 14.68
N GLY A 450 -20.89 3.01 15.72
CA GLY A 450 -20.81 1.55 15.74
C GLY A 450 -21.84 0.85 16.62
N ASN A 451 -21.46 -0.32 17.14
CA ASN A 451 -22.31 -1.20 17.93
C ASN A 451 -22.73 -0.52 19.25
N SER A 452 -23.87 -0.95 19.79
CA SER A 452 -24.33 -0.54 21.13
C SER A 452 -24.48 0.98 21.35
N GLY A 453 -24.68 1.77 20.29
CA GLY A 453 -24.84 3.22 20.36
C GLY A 453 -23.54 4.01 20.52
N HIS A 454 -22.38 3.39 20.28
CA HIS A 454 -21.09 4.08 20.42
C HIS A 454 -20.85 5.12 19.32
N LEU A 455 -20.38 6.29 19.76
CA LEU A 455 -20.05 7.47 18.96
C LEU A 455 -18.64 7.93 19.36
N ALA A 456 -17.66 7.72 18.49
CA ALA A 456 -16.29 8.18 18.68
C ALA A 456 -16.07 9.51 17.95
N HIS A 457 -15.83 10.57 18.70
CA HIS A 457 -15.36 11.85 18.19
C HIS A 457 -13.84 11.79 18.00
N ILE A 458 -13.35 12.21 16.84
CA ILE A 458 -11.96 12.10 16.40
C ILE A 458 -11.43 13.51 16.16
N THR A 459 -10.48 13.94 16.98
CA THR A 459 -9.93 15.31 16.96
C THR A 459 -8.41 15.29 16.78
N SER A 460 -7.81 16.43 16.42
CA SER A 460 -6.34 16.58 16.36
C SER A 460 -5.63 16.35 17.69
N THR A 461 -6.38 16.37 18.80
CA THR A 461 -5.90 16.11 20.17
C THR A 461 -6.12 14.66 20.64
N GLY A 462 -6.74 13.79 19.84
CA GLY A 462 -7.09 12.42 20.18
C GLY A 462 -8.57 12.10 19.96
N CYS A 463 -9.02 10.94 20.43
CA CYS A 463 -10.42 10.51 20.28
C CYS A 463 -11.15 10.43 21.62
N GLU A 464 -12.39 10.90 21.65
CA GLU A 464 -13.31 10.76 22.77
C GLU A 464 -14.43 9.78 22.37
N VAL A 465 -14.59 8.68 23.11
CA VAL A 465 -15.67 7.72 22.88
C VAL A 465 -16.81 8.01 23.84
N SER A 466 -18.01 8.19 23.27
CA SER A 466 -19.27 8.34 23.99
C SER A 466 -20.25 7.24 23.57
N GLN A 467 -21.32 7.05 24.34
CA GLN A 467 -22.37 6.07 24.04
C GLN A 467 -23.73 6.74 24.17
N LEU A 468 -24.58 6.60 23.16
CA LEU A 468 -25.92 7.19 23.13
C LEU A 468 -26.95 6.15 22.68
N GLY A 469 -27.68 5.59 23.66
CA GLY A 469 -28.59 4.48 23.45
C GLY A 469 -27.87 3.13 23.39
N SER A 470 -28.48 2.13 22.76
CA SER A 470 -27.96 0.76 22.65
C SER A 470 -28.16 0.12 21.26
N ALA A 471 -28.54 0.91 20.26
CA ALA A 471 -28.76 0.45 18.89
C ALA A 471 -27.44 0.28 18.12
N PHE A 472 -27.38 -0.63 17.16
CA PHE A 472 -26.24 -0.72 16.24
C PHE A 472 -26.34 0.43 15.23
N LEU A 473 -25.39 1.35 15.26
CA LEU A 473 -25.30 2.45 14.31
C LEU A 473 -24.45 1.99 13.12
N LEU A 474 -24.99 2.19 11.91
CA LEU A 474 -24.55 1.48 10.70
C LEU A 474 -24.08 2.45 9.61
N SER A 475 -24.56 3.69 9.61
CA SER A 475 -24.14 4.73 8.67
C SER A 475 -24.26 6.11 9.30
N ILE A 476 -23.31 7.00 8.98
CA ILE A 476 -23.30 8.42 9.38
C ILE A 476 -22.98 9.30 8.17
N ALA A 477 -23.63 10.46 8.07
CA ALA A 477 -23.32 11.49 7.06
C ALA A 477 -23.46 12.91 7.63
N TRP A 478 -22.78 13.88 7.01
CA TRP A 478 -22.74 15.28 7.41
C TRP A 478 -23.44 16.21 6.41
N ALA A 479 -24.24 17.14 6.95
CA ALA A 479 -24.63 18.38 6.33
C ALA A 479 -23.77 19.52 6.90
N TYR A 480 -22.78 19.96 6.11
CA TYR A 480 -21.96 21.11 6.46
C TYR A 480 -22.83 22.38 6.60
N PRO A 481 -22.61 23.25 7.63
CA PRO A 481 -21.50 23.23 8.58
C PRO A 481 -21.78 22.59 9.95
N ALA A 482 -23.02 22.21 10.28
CA ALA A 482 -23.44 22.08 11.68
C ALA A 482 -24.31 20.87 12.04
N SER A 483 -24.60 19.94 11.12
CA SER A 483 -25.49 18.81 11.40
C SER A 483 -25.03 17.50 10.82
N ALA A 484 -25.18 16.43 11.59
CA ALA A 484 -24.98 15.05 11.14
C ALA A 484 -26.25 14.25 11.37
N VAL A 485 -26.41 13.17 10.61
CA VAL A 485 -27.40 12.13 10.88
C VAL A 485 -26.66 10.80 10.93
N ALA A 486 -26.96 9.99 11.94
CA ALA A 486 -26.55 8.60 12.05
C ALA A 486 -27.79 7.70 12.10
N VAL A 487 -27.75 6.60 11.35
CA VAL A 487 -28.88 5.65 11.23
C VAL A 487 -28.43 4.24 11.58
N GLY A 488 -29.36 3.40 12.03
CA GLY A 488 -29.03 2.11 12.60
C GLY A 488 -30.13 1.06 12.61
N SER A 489 -29.90 0.03 13.44
CA SER A 489 -30.79 -1.11 13.65
C SER A 489 -32.20 -0.68 14.07
N GLY A 490 -33.23 -1.39 13.61
CA GLY A 490 -34.63 -1.10 13.96
C GLY A 490 -35.08 0.31 13.60
N GLY A 491 -34.58 0.86 12.49
CA GLY A 491 -34.93 2.20 12.00
C GLY A 491 -34.41 3.36 12.84
N THR A 492 -33.47 3.12 13.76
CA THR A 492 -32.96 4.13 14.71
C THR A 492 -32.40 5.35 14.00
N LEU A 493 -32.76 6.55 14.48
CA LEU A 493 -32.33 7.86 13.98
C LEU A 493 -31.69 8.68 15.10
N LEU A 494 -30.40 9.00 14.94
CA LEU A 494 -29.65 9.97 15.73
C LEU A 494 -29.32 11.18 14.88
N VAL A 495 -29.38 12.38 15.48
CA VAL A 495 -29.09 13.65 14.79
C VAL A 495 -28.15 14.50 15.66
N TYR A 496 -27.20 15.18 15.03
CA TYR A 496 -26.31 16.14 15.67
C TYR A 496 -26.69 17.57 15.27
N ASN A 497 -26.70 18.49 16.24
CA ASN A 497 -26.88 19.93 16.02
C ASN A 497 -25.97 20.80 16.93
N GLY A 498 -24.82 20.26 17.33
CA GLY A 498 -23.97 20.77 18.41
C GLY A 498 -23.88 19.81 19.60
N THR A 499 -24.92 19.00 19.81
CA THR A 499 -24.89 17.76 20.59
C THR A 499 -25.61 16.64 19.83
N TRP A 500 -25.35 15.38 20.19
CA TRP A 500 -26.07 14.23 19.63
C TRP A 500 -27.39 13.99 20.38
N HIS A 501 -28.46 13.75 19.62
CA HIS A 501 -29.79 13.45 20.13
C HIS A 501 -30.34 12.18 19.46
N ILE A 502 -31.01 11.33 20.25
CA ILE A 502 -31.86 10.27 19.71
C ILE A 502 -33.19 10.92 19.33
N VAL A 503 -33.51 10.92 18.04
CA VAL A 503 -34.76 11.52 17.52
C VAL A 503 -35.91 10.49 17.53
N GLY A 504 -35.58 9.21 17.40
CA GLY A 504 -36.53 8.10 17.48
C GLY A 504 -36.21 7.03 16.45
N ASN A 505 -37.26 6.47 15.85
CA ASN A 505 -37.17 5.41 14.85
C ASN A 505 -38.03 5.79 13.63
N LEU A 506 -37.44 5.77 12.43
CA LEU A 506 -38.15 6.06 11.17
C LEU A 506 -39.10 4.92 10.76
N GLY A 507 -38.81 3.71 11.22
CA GLY A 507 -39.61 2.50 11.00
C GLY A 507 -39.04 1.33 11.79
N THR A 508 -39.30 0.11 11.34
CA THR A 508 -38.81 -1.12 11.98
C THR A 508 -37.66 -1.82 11.25
N SER A 509 -37.38 -1.45 9.98
CA SER A 509 -36.24 -1.99 9.23
C SER A 509 -34.92 -1.38 9.66
N ASP A 510 -33.85 -2.18 9.72
CA ASP A 510 -32.48 -1.69 9.82
C ASP A 510 -32.14 -0.75 8.66
N LEU A 511 -31.62 0.43 8.98
CA LEU A 511 -31.10 1.39 8.01
C LEU A 511 -29.60 1.17 7.84
N ARG A 512 -29.15 1.05 6.59
CA ARG A 512 -27.77 0.69 6.20
C ARG A 512 -26.97 1.84 5.60
N GLY A 513 -27.65 2.87 5.07
CA GLY A 513 -27.01 4.04 4.49
C GLY A 513 -27.76 5.33 4.80
N VAL A 514 -27.04 6.43 5.02
CA VAL A 514 -27.58 7.79 5.08
C VAL A 514 -26.73 8.73 4.22
N ALA A 515 -27.36 9.69 3.55
CA ALA A 515 -26.71 10.71 2.72
C ALA A 515 -27.46 12.06 2.77
N TYR A 516 -26.77 13.12 2.37
CA TYR A 516 -27.29 14.49 2.31
C TYR A 516 -26.83 15.18 1.03
N SER A 517 -27.73 15.91 0.36
CA SER A 517 -27.37 16.90 -0.67
C SER A 517 -28.40 18.03 -0.73
N SER A 518 -27.94 19.26 -1.00
CA SER A 518 -28.76 20.46 -1.25
C SER A 518 -30.01 20.61 -0.38
N GLY A 519 -29.86 20.48 0.94
CA GLY A 519 -30.95 20.66 1.92
C GLY A 519 -31.84 19.44 2.14
N ARG A 520 -31.58 18.29 1.51
CA ARG A 520 -32.35 17.04 1.68
C ARG A 520 -31.48 15.91 2.24
N TRP A 521 -32.01 15.25 3.26
CA TRP A 521 -31.51 13.98 3.79
C TRP A 521 -32.20 12.79 3.13
N TRP A 522 -31.46 11.68 3.04
CA TRP A 522 -31.93 10.38 2.56
C TRP A 522 -31.39 9.28 3.47
N ALA A 523 -32.22 8.32 3.87
CA ALA A 523 -31.81 7.14 4.61
C ALA A 523 -32.39 5.88 3.94
N VAL A 524 -31.58 4.85 3.72
CA VAL A 524 -31.97 3.60 3.05
C VAL A 524 -31.65 2.38 3.90
N GLY A 525 -32.34 1.27 3.66
CA GLY A 525 -32.10 0.04 4.38
C GLY A 525 -32.88 -1.17 3.89
N LEU A 526 -33.11 -2.08 4.83
CA LEU A 526 -33.70 -3.38 4.56
C LEU A 526 -35.21 -3.31 4.24
N ASN A 527 -35.70 -4.29 3.47
CA ASN A 527 -37.09 -4.45 3.08
C ASN A 527 -37.69 -3.24 2.32
N GLY A 528 -36.90 -2.64 1.42
CA GLY A 528 -37.30 -1.47 0.63
C GLY A 528 -37.41 -0.16 1.42
N ALA A 529 -36.88 -0.10 2.64
CA ALA A 529 -36.91 1.11 3.45
C ALA A 529 -36.11 2.23 2.77
N ILE A 530 -36.80 3.32 2.39
CA ILE A 530 -36.20 4.58 1.93
C ILE A 530 -36.98 5.73 2.57
N TYR A 531 -36.30 6.56 3.33
CA TYR A 531 -36.84 7.76 3.99
C TYR A 531 -36.12 9.00 3.50
N THR A 532 -36.83 10.14 3.49
CA THR A 532 -36.24 11.43 3.15
C THR A 532 -36.89 12.57 3.91
N THR A 533 -36.13 13.62 4.21
CA THR A 533 -36.66 14.91 4.67
C THR A 533 -35.92 16.06 3.99
N ALA A 534 -36.67 17.12 3.67
CA ALA A 534 -36.13 18.45 3.34
C ALA A 534 -36.58 19.52 4.36
N GLY A 535 -37.08 19.07 5.52
CA GLY A 535 -37.30 19.90 6.70
C GLY A 535 -36.22 19.64 7.75
N ASP A 536 -36.47 20.06 8.98
CA ASP A 536 -35.59 19.80 10.12
C ASP A 536 -35.50 18.28 10.41
N PRO A 537 -34.30 17.65 10.35
CA PRO A 537 -34.12 16.23 10.65
C PRO A 537 -34.38 15.88 12.13
N MET A 538 -34.34 16.85 13.06
CA MET A 538 -34.75 16.65 14.46
C MET A 538 -36.25 16.42 14.62
N ASN A 539 -37.07 16.89 13.67
CA ASN A 539 -38.50 16.61 13.67
C ASN A 539 -38.75 15.26 12.97
N LEU A 540 -38.99 14.19 13.73
CA LEU A 540 -39.28 12.86 13.18
C LEU A 540 -40.45 12.89 12.17
N ALA A 541 -41.43 13.79 12.34
CA ALA A 541 -42.56 13.94 11.43
C ALA A 541 -42.26 14.74 10.15
N SER A 542 -41.03 15.26 9.98
CA SER A 542 -40.57 15.84 8.71
C SER A 542 -40.14 14.78 7.69
N TRP A 543 -39.83 13.56 8.16
CA TRP A 543 -39.37 12.46 7.34
C TRP A 543 -40.55 11.70 6.69
N SER A 544 -40.54 11.61 5.36
CA SER A 544 -41.49 10.79 4.61
C SER A 544 -40.83 9.51 4.10
N LEU A 545 -41.54 8.39 4.22
CA LEU A 545 -41.23 7.16 3.49
C LEU A 545 -41.46 7.41 1.99
N VAL A 546 -40.50 7.03 1.14
CA VAL A 546 -40.65 7.07 -0.32
C VAL A 546 -41.65 5.97 -0.73
N PRO A 547 -42.72 6.30 -1.47
CA PRO A 547 -43.73 5.31 -1.86
C PRO A 547 -43.23 4.37 -2.97
N ASN A 548 -43.91 3.24 -3.13
CA ASN A 548 -43.75 2.27 -4.23
C ASN A 548 -42.38 1.56 -4.32
N VAL A 549 -41.54 1.61 -3.27
CA VAL A 549 -40.33 0.77 -3.20
C VAL A 549 -40.73 -0.70 -2.93
N PRO A 550 -40.28 -1.68 -3.73
CA PRO A 550 -40.54 -3.09 -3.45
C PRO A 550 -39.90 -3.56 -2.14
N THR A 551 -40.68 -4.20 -1.28
CA THR A 551 -40.20 -4.76 0.00
C THR A 551 -39.27 -5.98 -0.17
N SER A 552 -39.14 -6.50 -1.39
CA SER A 552 -38.16 -7.51 -1.77
C SER A 552 -36.74 -6.95 -1.96
N TYR A 553 -36.56 -5.62 -1.92
CA TYR A 553 -35.26 -4.96 -2.04
C TYR A 553 -34.58 -4.87 -0.66
N GLN A 554 -33.27 -5.08 -0.64
CA GLN A 554 -32.40 -4.91 0.51
C GLN A 554 -31.33 -3.90 0.11
N LEU A 555 -31.48 -2.65 0.56
CA LEU A 555 -30.61 -1.55 0.15
C LEU A 555 -29.47 -1.39 1.17
N PHE A 556 -28.25 -1.30 0.67
CA PHE A 556 -27.03 -1.32 1.49
C PHE A 556 -26.37 0.06 1.58
N ALA A 557 -26.39 0.84 0.51
CA ALA A 557 -25.78 2.17 0.48
C ALA A 557 -26.62 3.16 -0.32
N VAL A 558 -26.45 4.45 0.00
CA VAL A 558 -27.02 5.59 -0.71
C VAL A 558 -25.96 6.69 -0.81
N SER A 559 -25.91 7.38 -1.95
CA SER A 559 -25.11 8.58 -2.15
C SER A 559 -25.98 9.67 -2.75
N ALA A 560 -25.81 10.90 -2.30
CA ALA A 560 -26.56 12.06 -2.76
C ALA A 560 -25.61 13.07 -3.40
N ALA A 561 -25.97 13.56 -4.58
CA ALA A 561 -25.17 14.49 -5.38
C ALA A 561 -26.11 15.34 -6.24
N GLY A 562 -25.66 16.52 -6.65
CA GLY A 562 -26.54 17.47 -7.36
C GLY A 562 -27.73 17.94 -6.51
N ASN A 563 -28.63 18.69 -7.12
CA ASN A 563 -29.75 19.29 -6.41
C ASN A 563 -30.90 18.28 -6.22
N ASN A 564 -31.22 17.95 -4.96
CA ASN A 564 -32.44 17.22 -4.58
C ASN A 564 -32.50 15.75 -5.09
N GLN A 565 -31.35 15.18 -5.49
CA GLN A 565 -31.21 13.83 -6.03
C GLN A 565 -30.40 12.90 -5.12
N ALA A 566 -30.63 11.58 -5.26
CA ALA A 566 -29.83 10.52 -4.63
C ALA A 566 -29.85 9.23 -5.47
N TRP A 567 -28.87 8.37 -5.24
CA TRP A 567 -28.74 7.06 -5.87
C TRP A 567 -28.55 6.01 -4.77
N ALA A 568 -29.31 4.93 -4.82
CA ALA A 568 -29.26 3.84 -3.83
C ALA A 568 -29.00 2.50 -4.50
N VAL A 569 -28.21 1.64 -3.85
CA VAL A 569 -27.82 0.33 -4.37
C VAL A 569 -28.11 -0.80 -3.39
N GLY A 570 -28.33 -1.99 -3.93
CA GLY A 570 -28.59 -3.18 -3.15
C GLY A 570 -28.92 -4.40 -4.01
N ILE A 571 -29.67 -5.32 -3.40
CA ILE A 571 -30.17 -6.54 -4.06
C ILE A 571 -31.70 -6.62 -4.00
N GLY A 572 -32.31 -7.27 -4.98
CA GLY A 572 -33.74 -7.56 -5.02
C GLY A 572 -33.99 -9.04 -5.24
N SER A 573 -34.80 -9.65 -4.36
CA SER A 573 -35.15 -11.07 -4.48
C SER A 573 -35.82 -11.35 -5.83
N GLY A 574 -35.26 -12.29 -6.60
CA GLY A 574 -35.72 -12.64 -7.95
C GLY A 574 -35.33 -11.67 -9.07
N VAL A 575 -34.63 -10.56 -8.78
CA VAL A 575 -34.21 -9.56 -9.81
C VAL A 575 -32.71 -9.25 -9.84
N GLY A 576 -31.92 -9.76 -8.88
CA GLY A 576 -30.46 -9.58 -8.84
C GLY A 576 -30.06 -8.24 -8.21
N GLY A 577 -28.99 -7.63 -8.70
CA GLY A 577 -28.60 -6.28 -8.28
C GLY A 577 -29.65 -5.21 -8.60
N VAL A 578 -29.73 -4.18 -7.77
CA VAL A 578 -30.66 -3.06 -7.91
C VAL A 578 -29.89 -1.74 -7.84
N ARG A 579 -30.10 -0.87 -8.81
CA ARG A 579 -29.67 0.54 -8.78
C ARG A 579 -30.91 1.43 -8.91
N LEU A 580 -31.11 2.31 -7.94
CA LEU A 580 -32.22 3.28 -7.90
C LEU A 580 -31.65 4.69 -8.09
N HIS A 581 -32.32 5.52 -8.88
CA HIS A 581 -32.17 6.97 -8.85
C HIS A 581 -33.43 7.59 -8.26
N LEU A 582 -33.24 8.57 -7.39
CA LEU A 582 -34.28 9.23 -6.63
C LEU A 582 -34.17 10.73 -6.81
N ASN A 583 -35.31 11.37 -6.99
CA ASN A 583 -35.41 12.76 -7.38
C ASN A 583 -36.59 13.41 -6.64
N GLY A 584 -36.31 14.37 -5.77
CA GLY A 584 -37.33 15.09 -5.00
C GLY A 584 -38.17 14.27 -4.01
N GLY A 585 -37.81 13.01 -3.76
CA GLY A 585 -38.52 12.08 -2.86
C GLY A 585 -39.33 11.00 -3.57
N VAL A 586 -39.18 10.84 -4.89
CA VAL A 586 -39.70 9.69 -5.65
C VAL A 586 -38.56 8.98 -6.39
N ILE A 587 -38.75 7.71 -6.74
CA ILE A 587 -37.88 6.99 -7.68
C ILE A 587 -38.33 7.36 -9.09
N ASP A 588 -37.43 7.91 -9.91
CA ASP A 588 -37.68 8.22 -11.33
C ASP A 588 -36.95 7.25 -12.29
N HIS A 589 -35.91 6.53 -11.83
CA HIS A 589 -35.29 5.44 -12.58
C HIS A 589 -34.93 4.24 -11.68
N THR A 590 -35.12 3.03 -12.21
CA THR A 590 -34.75 1.74 -11.57
C THR A 590 -34.07 0.85 -12.61
N GLN A 591 -32.86 0.38 -12.30
CA GLN A 591 -32.14 -0.61 -13.08
C GLN A 591 -31.97 -1.89 -12.25
N ASN A 592 -32.64 -2.95 -12.69
CA ASN A 592 -32.60 -4.28 -12.08
C ASN A 592 -31.75 -5.24 -12.93
N GLY A 593 -31.07 -6.18 -12.27
CA GLY A 593 -30.18 -7.16 -12.88
C GLY A 593 -28.70 -6.85 -12.62
N GLY A 594 -27.83 -7.69 -13.17
CA GLY A 594 -26.39 -7.62 -12.89
C GLY A 594 -26.05 -7.96 -11.43
N ASN A 595 -24.82 -7.62 -11.03
CA ASN A 595 -24.25 -8.04 -9.75
C ASN A 595 -24.77 -7.24 -8.55
N SER A 596 -24.60 -7.84 -7.37
CA SER A 596 -25.12 -7.44 -6.07
C SER A 596 -24.35 -6.28 -5.45
N LEU A 597 -24.58 -5.06 -5.96
CA LEU A 597 -23.94 -3.84 -5.48
C LEU A 597 -24.24 -3.59 -3.98
N SER A 598 -23.20 -3.27 -3.24
CA SER A 598 -23.22 -3.03 -1.79
C SER A 598 -22.95 -1.57 -1.44
N ALA A 599 -22.22 -0.86 -2.30
CA ALA A 599 -21.63 0.43 -2.01
C ALA A 599 -21.64 1.34 -3.25
N ILE A 600 -21.87 2.63 -3.05
CA ILE A 600 -22.03 3.64 -4.12
C ILE A 600 -21.44 4.98 -3.69
N TYR A 601 -20.85 5.70 -4.64
CA TYR A 601 -20.53 7.12 -4.50
C TYR A 601 -20.85 7.89 -5.78
N MET A 602 -21.55 9.01 -5.65
CA MET A 602 -21.87 9.93 -6.74
C MET A 602 -21.00 11.18 -6.65
N ILE A 603 -20.33 11.51 -7.75
CA ILE A 603 -19.47 12.69 -7.89
C ILE A 603 -20.32 13.92 -8.23
N SER A 604 -21.31 13.74 -9.09
CA SER A 604 -22.25 14.77 -9.55
C SER A 604 -23.59 14.10 -9.89
N ALA A 605 -24.51 14.83 -10.53
CA ALA A 605 -25.73 14.22 -11.06
C ALA A 605 -25.51 13.32 -12.29
N ASP A 606 -24.37 13.47 -12.98
CA ASP A 606 -24.06 12.80 -14.25
C ASP A 606 -22.91 11.79 -14.16
N GLU A 607 -22.13 11.81 -13.06
CA GLU A 607 -20.98 10.94 -12.82
C GLU A 607 -21.00 10.31 -11.42
N GLY A 608 -20.72 9.02 -11.35
CA GLY A 608 -20.63 8.25 -10.10
C GLY A 608 -20.08 6.85 -10.30
N TRP A 609 -20.04 6.05 -9.23
CA TRP A 609 -19.39 4.75 -9.19
C TRP A 609 -20.01 3.84 -8.12
N ALA A 610 -19.98 2.52 -8.33
CA ALA A 610 -20.51 1.54 -7.36
C ALA A 610 -19.79 0.18 -7.46
N GLY A 611 -19.74 -0.56 -6.35
CA GLY A 611 -19.09 -1.88 -6.24
C GLY A 611 -19.96 -2.94 -5.57
N ASP A 612 -19.65 -4.23 -5.80
CA ASP A 612 -20.35 -5.37 -5.20
C ASP A 612 -19.66 -5.95 -3.94
N TYR A 613 -20.36 -6.88 -3.27
CA TYR A 613 -19.89 -7.58 -2.07
C TYR A 613 -20.12 -9.10 -2.12
N PHE A 614 -21.19 -9.53 -2.80
CA PHE A 614 -21.61 -10.93 -2.88
C PHE A 614 -21.35 -11.58 -4.26
N GLY A 615 -20.34 -11.13 -5.00
CA GLY A 615 -20.32 -11.31 -6.46
C GLY A 615 -18.96 -11.44 -7.13
N ALA A 616 -18.79 -10.71 -8.24
CA ALA A 616 -17.69 -10.85 -9.21
C ALA A 616 -16.58 -9.81 -9.01
N ASN A 617 -16.56 -9.14 -7.86
CA ASN A 617 -15.61 -8.09 -7.51
C ASN A 617 -15.57 -7.01 -8.61
N GLN A 618 -16.73 -6.46 -8.90
CA GLN A 618 -17.04 -5.66 -10.07
C GLN A 618 -17.20 -4.18 -9.70
N LEU A 619 -16.58 -3.31 -10.50
CA LEU A 619 -16.76 -1.86 -10.42
C LEU A 619 -17.60 -1.39 -11.61
N GLU A 620 -18.67 -0.67 -11.29
CA GLU A 620 -19.50 0.05 -12.25
C GLU A 620 -19.24 1.56 -12.15
N ARG A 621 -19.22 2.24 -13.30
CA ARG A 621 -19.24 3.70 -13.41
C ARG A 621 -20.61 4.15 -13.92
N TYR A 622 -21.21 5.12 -13.26
CA TYR A 622 -22.31 5.90 -13.79
C TYR A 622 -21.74 7.06 -14.63
N SER A 623 -22.19 7.17 -15.87
CA SER A 623 -21.75 8.23 -16.78
C SER A 623 -22.87 8.56 -17.77
N GLY A 624 -23.36 9.80 -17.77
CA GLY A 624 -24.34 10.27 -18.76
C GLY A 624 -25.68 9.53 -18.71
N GLY A 625 -26.16 9.20 -17.51
CA GLY A 625 -27.47 8.58 -17.29
C GLY A 625 -27.50 7.05 -17.22
N ALA A 626 -26.37 6.36 -17.39
CA ALA A 626 -26.31 4.89 -17.39
C ALA A 626 -25.14 4.33 -16.55
N TRP A 627 -25.38 3.19 -15.90
CA TRP A 627 -24.35 2.37 -15.26
C TRP A 627 -23.66 1.46 -16.27
N GLN A 628 -22.32 1.42 -16.23
CA GLN A 628 -21.48 0.60 -17.09
C GLN A 628 -20.41 -0.12 -16.26
N VAL A 629 -20.25 -1.42 -16.47
CA VAL A 629 -19.13 -2.20 -15.90
C VAL A 629 -17.82 -1.71 -16.51
N VAL A 630 -16.86 -1.31 -15.66
CA VAL A 630 -15.52 -0.87 -16.10
C VAL A 630 -14.41 -1.84 -15.71
N ALA A 631 -14.62 -2.69 -14.71
CA ALA A 631 -13.65 -3.66 -14.21
C ALA A 631 -14.32 -4.81 -13.45
N ASN A 632 -13.66 -5.95 -13.40
CA ASN A 632 -14.10 -7.19 -12.73
C ASN A 632 -12.91 -7.80 -11.96
N ASN A 633 -13.17 -8.69 -11.00
CA ASN A 633 -12.15 -9.37 -10.20
C ASN A 633 -11.21 -8.41 -9.42
N ILE A 634 -11.69 -7.24 -9.02
CA ILE A 634 -10.95 -6.29 -8.19
C ILE A 634 -10.77 -6.88 -6.79
N ALA A 635 -9.54 -7.15 -6.36
CA ALA A 635 -9.25 -7.61 -5.01
C ALA A 635 -9.92 -6.69 -3.96
N ALA A 636 -10.64 -7.27 -3.00
CA ALA A 636 -11.54 -6.55 -2.11
C ALA A 636 -10.80 -5.42 -1.36
N SER A 637 -11.11 -4.18 -1.75
CA SER A 637 -10.38 -2.99 -1.31
C SER A 637 -11.30 -1.77 -1.38
N ALA A 638 -11.07 -0.81 -0.47
CA ALA A 638 -11.81 0.45 -0.46
C ALA A 638 -11.35 1.34 -1.63
N LEU A 639 -12.29 1.66 -2.52
CA LEU A 639 -12.05 2.56 -3.64
C LEU A 639 -12.34 4.01 -3.20
N VAL A 640 -11.44 4.91 -3.56
CA VAL A 640 -11.50 6.33 -3.20
C VAL A 640 -11.46 7.16 -4.48
N PHE A 641 -12.55 7.83 -4.81
CA PHE A 641 -12.68 8.60 -6.04
C PHE A 641 -12.51 10.10 -5.80
N ARG A 642 -11.90 10.78 -6.77
CA ARG A 642 -11.64 12.23 -6.77
C ARG A 642 -12.11 12.85 -8.07
N SER A 643 -12.99 13.84 -8.01
CA SER A 643 -13.40 14.59 -9.21
C SER A 643 -12.51 15.82 -9.44
N SER A 644 -12.27 16.13 -10.71
CA SER A 644 -11.51 17.31 -11.14
C SER A 644 -12.40 18.55 -11.36
N ALA A 645 -13.71 18.37 -11.51
CA ALA A 645 -14.66 19.45 -11.80
C ALA A 645 -15.12 20.22 -10.54
N GLU A 646 -15.37 19.52 -9.44
CA GLU A 646 -15.93 20.11 -8.21
C GLU A 646 -15.13 19.77 -6.93
N GLY A 647 -14.03 19.03 -7.05
CA GLY A 647 -13.09 18.77 -5.95
C GLY A 647 -13.54 17.75 -4.91
N TRP A 648 -14.79 17.25 -5.01
CA TRP A 648 -15.31 16.24 -4.11
C TRP A 648 -14.53 14.93 -4.19
N VAL A 649 -14.32 14.34 -3.02
CA VAL A 649 -13.71 13.03 -2.80
C VAL A 649 -14.50 12.31 -1.74
N SER A 650 -14.76 11.02 -1.95
CA SER A 650 -15.13 10.10 -0.88
C SER A 650 -14.61 8.69 -1.15
N SER A 651 -14.74 7.86 -0.14
CA SER A 651 -14.28 6.48 -0.05
C SER A 651 -15.46 5.56 0.27
N PHE A 652 -15.57 4.43 -0.44
CA PHE A 652 -16.58 3.42 -0.15
C PHE A 652 -15.93 2.06 0.08
N THR A 653 -16.32 1.39 1.16
CA THR A 653 -15.80 0.06 1.51
C THR A 653 -16.51 -1.00 0.68
N MET A 654 -15.79 -1.67 -0.21
CA MET A 654 -16.15 -3.04 -0.60
C MET A 654 -15.62 -3.94 0.51
N ASN A 655 -16.49 -4.37 1.43
CA ASN A 655 -16.08 -5.25 2.54
C ASN A 655 -15.47 -6.55 1.99
N ALA A 656 -14.42 -7.06 2.63
CA ALA A 656 -13.77 -8.29 2.20
C ALA A 656 -14.54 -9.53 2.70
N ALA A 657 -15.30 -10.17 1.81
CA ALA A 657 -15.81 -11.53 2.01
C ALA A 657 -14.88 -12.52 1.28
N GLU A 658 -14.38 -13.53 2.00
CA GLU A 658 -13.30 -14.42 1.56
C GLU A 658 -13.62 -15.18 0.25
N GLY A 659 -12.71 -15.09 -0.75
CA GLY A 659 -12.89 -15.78 -2.04
C GLY A 659 -11.57 -16.07 -2.79
N PRO A 660 -11.29 -17.33 -3.19
CA PRO A 660 -10.03 -17.71 -3.84
C PRO A 660 -10.09 -17.54 -5.36
N ASN A 661 -9.72 -16.38 -5.89
CA ASN A 661 -9.48 -16.21 -7.33
C ASN A 661 -8.23 -15.36 -7.62
N THR A 662 -7.14 -16.03 -7.98
CA THR A 662 -5.91 -15.40 -8.47
C THR A 662 -6.11 -14.80 -9.86
N LEU A 663 -5.84 -13.49 -10.02
CA LEU A 663 -5.56 -12.89 -11.32
C LEU A 663 -4.27 -12.08 -11.26
N SER A 664 -3.20 -12.72 -11.74
CA SER A 664 -1.83 -12.18 -11.75
C SER A 664 -1.57 -11.23 -12.92
N ASP A 665 -2.39 -10.18 -13.06
CA ASP A 665 -2.07 -8.99 -13.88
C ASP A 665 -2.87 -7.76 -13.42
N THR A 666 -2.34 -7.02 -12.44
CA THR A 666 -2.86 -5.72 -12.00
C THR A 666 -1.97 -4.55 -12.45
N GLY A 667 -1.17 -4.75 -13.52
CA GLY A 667 -0.49 -3.64 -14.20
C GLY A 667 -1.42 -2.79 -15.08
N ARG A 668 -2.70 -3.18 -15.23
CA ARG A 668 -3.65 -2.57 -16.17
C ARG A 668 -5.11 -2.56 -15.66
N LEU A 669 -5.41 -1.68 -14.71
CA LEU A 669 -6.72 -1.04 -14.61
C LEU A 669 -6.51 0.48 -14.39
N PHE A 670 -7.46 1.28 -14.86
CA PHE A 670 -7.41 2.75 -14.97
C PHE A 670 -6.37 3.30 -15.97
N HIS A 671 -6.84 3.72 -17.16
CA HIS A 671 -6.46 4.93 -17.92
C HIS A 671 -7.18 4.94 -19.28
N TYR A 672 -8.34 5.60 -19.37
CA TYR A 672 -9.14 5.81 -20.60
C TYR A 672 -10.07 7.03 -20.41
N TYR A 673 -10.08 8.07 -21.26
CA TYR A 673 -9.13 8.42 -22.32
C TYR A 673 -9.35 9.88 -22.76
N ALA A 674 -8.31 10.72 -22.76
CA ALA A 674 -8.28 12.01 -23.47
C ALA A 674 -6.86 12.28 -23.99
N ALA A 675 -6.71 12.50 -25.30
CA ALA A 675 -5.42 12.34 -25.98
C ALA A 675 -4.55 13.62 -26.00
N CYS A 676 -3.95 13.95 -24.86
CA CYS A 676 -2.62 14.57 -24.83
C CYS A 676 -1.61 13.44 -24.52
N TYR A 677 -0.70 13.14 -25.45
CA TYR A 677 -0.06 11.82 -25.52
C TYR A 677 1.36 11.73 -24.90
N ASP A 678 1.56 12.37 -23.74
CA ASP A 678 2.70 12.13 -22.85
C ASP A 678 2.19 11.56 -21.52
N TYR A 679 2.56 10.32 -21.20
CA TYR A 679 2.19 9.65 -19.94
C TYR A 679 3.42 9.41 -19.06
N TYR A 680 3.49 10.10 -17.93
CA TYR A 680 4.57 9.93 -16.95
C TYR A 680 4.14 8.96 -15.84
N ASN A 681 4.86 7.86 -15.66
CA ASN A 681 4.52 6.78 -14.71
C ASN A 681 4.51 7.23 -13.23
N ASP A 682 5.07 8.39 -12.92
CA ASP A 682 5.19 9.00 -11.60
C ASP A 682 4.38 10.31 -11.44
N VAL A 683 3.55 10.66 -12.43
CA VAL A 683 2.53 11.72 -12.34
C VAL A 683 1.21 11.18 -12.89
N THR A 684 0.54 10.40 -12.04
CA THR A 684 -0.77 9.79 -12.29
C THR A 684 -1.93 10.76 -12.02
N GLU A 685 -3.11 10.47 -12.57
CA GLU A 685 -4.30 11.36 -12.58
C GLU A 685 -4.71 11.93 -11.20
N GLY A 686 -4.38 11.23 -10.11
CA GLY A 686 -4.70 11.64 -8.73
C GLY A 686 -3.74 12.65 -8.07
N SER A 687 -2.56 12.92 -8.64
CA SER A 687 -1.58 13.84 -8.02
C SER A 687 -2.18 15.23 -7.79
N TRP A 688 -1.85 15.88 -6.66
CA TRP A 688 -2.24 17.27 -6.41
C TRP A 688 -1.62 18.26 -7.41
N ALA A 689 -0.60 17.81 -8.13
CA ALA A 689 -0.02 18.49 -9.26
C ALA A 689 -0.34 17.82 -10.60
N TYR A 690 -1.23 16.81 -10.67
CA TYR A 690 -1.55 16.15 -11.93
C TYR A 690 -2.13 17.13 -12.94
N SER A 691 -3.26 17.78 -12.62
CA SER A 691 -3.91 18.73 -13.53
C SER A 691 -2.94 19.82 -13.99
N TYR A 692 -2.15 20.36 -13.05
CA TYR A 692 -1.15 21.40 -13.31
C TYR A 692 0.06 20.92 -14.12
N ILE A 693 0.52 19.67 -13.92
CA ILE A 693 1.63 19.08 -14.69
C ILE A 693 1.12 18.66 -16.08
N HIS A 694 -0.07 18.08 -16.17
CA HIS A 694 -0.72 17.68 -17.40
C HIS A 694 -0.95 18.90 -18.29
N ASP A 695 -1.64 19.94 -17.82
CA ASP A 695 -1.85 21.17 -18.58
C ASP A 695 -0.52 21.84 -18.99
N LEU A 696 0.44 22.00 -18.06
CA LEU A 696 1.75 22.57 -18.41
C LEU A 696 2.60 21.67 -19.32
N SER A 697 2.42 20.35 -19.33
CA SER A 697 3.10 19.44 -20.26
C SER A 697 2.45 19.50 -21.64
N CYS A 698 1.12 19.49 -21.72
CA CYS A 698 0.36 19.68 -22.96
C CYS A 698 0.59 21.08 -23.58
N ARG A 699 1.00 22.06 -22.78
CA ARG A 699 1.48 23.39 -23.20
C ARG A 699 2.98 23.45 -23.55
N GLY A 700 3.75 22.37 -23.35
CA GLY A 700 5.20 22.34 -23.56
C GLY A 700 6.02 23.21 -22.60
N VAL A 701 5.44 23.61 -21.46
CA VAL A 701 6.08 24.46 -20.43
C VAL A 701 6.95 23.64 -19.49
N ILE A 702 6.58 22.38 -19.23
CA ILE A 702 7.36 21.48 -18.37
C ILE A 702 7.35 20.05 -18.92
N ASN A 703 8.53 19.43 -19.00
CA ASN A 703 8.72 18.06 -19.47
C ASN A 703 9.32 17.21 -18.36
N GLY A 704 9.19 15.89 -18.50
CA GLY A 704 9.80 14.94 -17.59
C GLY A 704 11.31 14.78 -17.68
N THR A 705 11.84 13.95 -16.78
CA THR A 705 13.24 13.49 -16.70
C THR A 705 13.49 12.25 -17.56
N SER A 706 12.44 11.56 -18.01
CA SER A 706 12.45 10.56 -19.09
C SER A 706 11.17 10.66 -19.92
N SER A 707 11.04 9.88 -20.99
CA SER A 707 9.80 9.79 -21.78
C SER A 707 8.60 9.22 -21.01
N HIS A 708 8.82 8.64 -19.83
CA HIS A 708 7.78 8.08 -18.96
C HIS A 708 8.02 8.42 -17.48
N THR A 709 8.75 9.50 -17.17
CA THR A 709 9.09 9.89 -15.79
C THR A 709 9.24 11.40 -15.67
N PHE A 710 8.66 12.01 -14.65
CA PHE A 710 8.59 13.46 -14.45
C PHE A 710 9.45 13.99 -13.30
N SER A 711 9.73 13.18 -12.29
CA SER A 711 10.39 13.55 -11.03
C SER A 711 9.74 14.78 -10.34
N PRO A 712 8.46 14.69 -9.92
CA PRO A 712 7.70 15.82 -9.35
C PRO A 712 8.33 16.42 -8.07
N ASN A 713 9.00 15.60 -7.26
CA ASN A 713 9.56 16.03 -5.98
C ASN A 713 11.06 16.39 -6.00
N ALA A 714 11.75 16.20 -7.13
CA ALA A 714 13.14 16.64 -7.22
C ALA A 714 13.22 18.17 -7.01
N PRO A 715 14.22 18.66 -6.25
CA PRO A 715 14.39 20.09 -6.04
C PRO A 715 14.67 20.75 -7.38
N ALA A 716 13.85 21.74 -7.75
CA ALA A 716 14.14 22.49 -8.95
C ALA A 716 15.36 23.36 -8.70
N THR A 717 16.39 23.18 -9.51
CA THR A 717 17.53 24.10 -9.47
C THR A 717 17.09 25.48 -9.94
N ARG A 718 17.79 26.53 -9.51
CA ARG A 718 17.47 27.92 -9.90
C ARG A 718 17.38 28.07 -11.42
N SER A 719 18.26 27.42 -12.18
CA SER A 719 18.22 27.40 -13.63
C SER A 719 17.06 26.57 -14.23
N GLN A 720 16.63 25.48 -13.59
CA GLN A 720 15.44 24.74 -14.02
C GLN A 720 14.17 25.58 -13.89
N PHE A 721 14.03 26.35 -12.81
CA PHE A 721 12.89 27.25 -12.66
C PHE A 721 12.92 28.45 -13.63
N ALA A 722 14.10 29.02 -13.89
CA ALA A 722 14.27 30.07 -14.90
C ALA A 722 13.78 29.63 -16.29
N LYS A 723 14.04 28.38 -16.68
CA LYS A 723 13.46 27.77 -17.90
C LYS A 723 11.93 27.72 -17.83
N ILE A 724 11.36 27.17 -16.76
CA ILE A 724 9.91 26.95 -16.64
C ILE A 724 9.14 28.28 -16.69
N ILE A 725 9.60 29.33 -16.00
CA ILE A 725 8.91 30.64 -16.06
C ILE A 725 9.07 31.34 -17.42
N THR A 726 10.23 31.22 -18.08
CA THR A 726 10.43 31.79 -19.43
C THR A 726 9.48 31.15 -20.45
N LEU A 727 9.27 29.83 -20.37
CA LEU A 727 8.32 29.12 -21.21
C LEU A 727 6.86 29.50 -20.88
N ALA A 728 6.49 29.54 -19.60
CA ALA A 728 5.13 29.91 -19.16
C ALA A 728 4.72 31.35 -19.53
N ARG A 729 5.69 32.24 -19.77
CA ARG A 729 5.45 33.62 -20.24
C ARG A 729 5.58 33.81 -21.75
N GLY A 730 6.03 32.79 -22.49
CA GLY A 730 6.24 32.88 -23.94
C GLY A 730 7.30 33.91 -24.35
N TRP A 731 8.31 34.16 -23.51
CA TRP A 731 9.34 35.16 -23.80
C TRP A 731 10.37 34.67 -24.83
N ALA A 732 10.85 35.59 -25.67
CA ALA A 732 11.91 35.32 -26.63
C ALA A 732 13.25 35.10 -25.91
N VAL A 733 13.96 34.02 -26.25
CA VAL A 733 15.22 33.65 -25.61
C VAL A 733 16.37 34.52 -26.11
N VAL A 734 17.21 35.02 -25.19
CA VAL A 734 18.30 35.97 -25.46
C VAL A 734 19.67 35.39 -25.10
N THR A 735 20.69 35.82 -25.85
CA THR A 735 22.07 35.31 -25.74
C THR A 735 23.07 36.49 -25.79
N PRO A 736 23.52 37.01 -24.63
CA PRO A 736 24.47 38.13 -24.59
C PRO A 736 25.90 37.71 -25.00
N SER A 737 26.71 38.67 -25.46
CA SER A 737 28.09 38.44 -25.92
C SER A 737 29.10 38.17 -24.79
N ALA A 738 28.72 38.41 -23.54
CA ALA A 738 29.42 37.99 -22.34
C ALA A 738 28.37 37.50 -21.33
N ALA A 739 28.70 36.50 -20.52
CA ALA A 739 27.78 35.97 -19.50
C ALA A 739 27.64 36.92 -18.31
N THR A 740 26.41 37.10 -17.82
CA THR A 740 26.09 37.98 -16.67
C THR A 740 26.58 37.39 -15.35
N PHE A 741 26.66 36.06 -15.23
CA PHE A 741 27.01 35.34 -14.01
C PHE A 741 28.22 34.43 -14.22
N SER A 742 29.23 34.55 -13.34
CA SER A 742 30.54 33.91 -13.53
C SER A 742 30.54 32.38 -13.41
N ASP A 743 29.47 31.80 -12.87
CA ASP A 743 29.26 30.35 -12.71
C ASP A 743 28.19 29.79 -13.67
N VAL A 744 27.61 30.62 -14.55
CA VAL A 744 26.65 30.22 -15.58
C VAL A 744 27.03 30.86 -16.92
N GLY A 745 28.06 30.30 -17.55
CA GLY A 745 28.50 30.69 -18.90
C GLY A 745 27.92 29.80 -20.02
N PRO A 746 28.33 30.02 -21.28
CA PRO A 746 27.80 29.32 -22.46
C PRO A 746 27.89 27.79 -22.47
N GLY A 747 28.68 27.19 -21.58
CA GLY A 747 28.75 25.72 -21.42
C GLY A 747 27.63 25.11 -20.58
N ASN A 748 26.76 25.92 -19.93
CA ASN A 748 25.62 25.41 -19.17
C ASN A 748 24.36 25.36 -20.06
N PRO A 749 23.67 24.20 -20.19
CA PRO A 749 22.52 24.04 -21.10
C PRO A 749 21.28 24.86 -20.71
N LEU A 750 21.29 25.53 -19.55
CA LEU A 750 20.22 26.40 -19.07
C LEU A 750 20.60 27.90 -19.07
N TRP A 751 21.82 28.26 -19.48
CA TRP A 751 22.36 29.63 -19.47
C TRP A 751 21.41 30.65 -20.11
N GLN A 752 20.99 30.39 -21.36
CA GLN A 752 20.11 31.29 -22.11
C GLN A 752 18.77 31.59 -21.41
N PHE A 753 18.23 30.66 -20.63
CA PHE A 753 16.99 30.87 -19.88
C PHE A 753 17.21 31.75 -18.64
N VAL A 754 18.40 31.67 -18.02
CA VAL A 754 18.80 32.55 -16.91
C VAL A 754 19.02 33.98 -17.43
N GLU A 755 19.70 34.16 -18.55
CA GLU A 755 19.89 35.48 -19.18
C GLU A 755 18.55 36.09 -19.64
N THR A 756 17.64 35.28 -20.21
CA THR A 756 16.30 35.72 -20.64
C THR A 756 15.48 36.20 -19.46
N ALA A 757 15.37 35.39 -18.41
CA ALA A 757 14.64 35.78 -17.21
C ALA A 757 15.29 36.95 -16.46
N TYR A 758 16.57 37.24 -16.69
CA TYR A 758 17.28 38.40 -16.14
C TYR A 758 16.99 39.68 -16.95
N GLN A 759 17.02 39.64 -18.29
CA GLN A 759 16.67 40.79 -19.12
C GLN A 759 15.20 41.21 -18.96
N HIS A 760 14.30 40.25 -18.72
CA HIS A 760 12.91 40.52 -18.33
C HIS A 760 12.71 40.89 -16.84
N GLY A 761 13.78 41.06 -16.07
CA GLY A 761 13.75 41.52 -14.68
C GLY A 761 13.18 40.53 -13.66
N ALA A 762 12.89 39.29 -14.05
CA ALA A 762 12.28 38.30 -13.19
C ALA A 762 13.28 37.70 -12.19
N VAL A 763 14.43 37.20 -12.67
CA VAL A 763 15.50 36.63 -11.83
C VAL A 763 16.62 37.64 -11.53
N SER A 764 17.44 37.33 -10.52
CA SER A 764 18.65 38.06 -10.19
C SER A 764 19.74 37.12 -9.63
N GLY A 765 20.98 37.60 -9.60
CA GLY A 765 22.13 36.89 -9.02
C GLY A 765 21.99 36.62 -7.52
N ALA A 766 22.87 35.76 -7.02
CA ALA A 766 23.01 35.46 -5.59
C ALA A 766 23.84 36.54 -4.87
N ALA A 767 23.75 36.59 -3.54
CA ALA A 767 24.49 37.55 -2.73
C ALA A 767 26.02 37.26 -2.75
N PRO A 768 26.89 38.28 -2.75
CA PRO A 768 28.34 38.09 -2.85
C PRO A 768 28.93 37.14 -1.81
N ALA A 769 28.47 37.24 -0.55
CA ALA A 769 28.90 36.35 0.53
C ALA A 769 28.51 34.88 0.29
N LEU A 770 27.38 34.63 -0.38
CA LEU A 770 26.94 33.28 -0.73
C LEU A 770 27.75 32.72 -1.91
N CYS A 771 28.12 33.56 -2.89
CA CYS A 771 29.08 33.20 -3.93
C CYS A 771 30.40 32.73 -3.31
N THR A 772 30.99 33.54 -2.42
CA THR A 772 32.24 33.20 -1.71
C THR A 772 32.10 31.92 -0.89
N ALA A 773 30.99 31.74 -0.15
CA ALA A 773 30.73 30.52 0.63
C ALA A 773 30.52 29.26 -0.22
N ARG A 774 30.09 29.39 -1.48
CA ARG A 774 30.01 28.32 -2.48
C ARG A 774 31.30 28.15 -3.30
N GLY A 775 32.36 28.92 -3.01
CA GLY A 775 33.59 28.89 -3.80
C GLY A 775 33.38 29.35 -5.25
N ARG A 776 32.60 30.41 -5.46
CA ARG A 776 32.33 31.06 -6.75
C ARG A 776 32.73 32.54 -6.70
N ALA A 777 33.13 33.09 -7.84
CA ALA A 777 33.35 34.52 -7.96
C ALA A 777 32.02 35.29 -7.92
N ASN A 778 32.05 36.56 -7.53
CA ASN A 778 30.89 37.44 -7.58
C ASN A 778 30.95 38.32 -8.85
N PRO A 779 29.87 38.46 -9.64
CA PRO A 779 28.53 37.88 -9.44
C PRO A 779 28.46 36.38 -9.80
N CYS A 780 27.64 35.65 -9.05
CA CYS A 780 27.24 34.27 -9.35
C CYS A 780 25.71 34.15 -9.35
N TYR A 781 25.19 33.12 -9.99
CA TYR A 781 23.78 32.78 -9.99
C TYR A 781 23.46 31.54 -9.15
N LEU A 782 24.43 30.63 -8.97
CA LEU A 782 24.25 29.31 -8.36
C LEU A 782 23.19 28.48 -9.13
N PRO A 783 23.53 27.96 -10.34
CA PRO A 783 22.57 27.36 -11.26
C PRO A 783 21.93 26.08 -10.73
N ASP A 784 22.72 25.29 -10.00
CA ASP A 784 22.39 23.95 -9.51
C ASP A 784 21.93 23.96 -8.05
N ASP A 785 22.10 25.09 -7.35
CA ASP A 785 21.50 25.30 -6.03
C ASP A 785 19.96 25.23 -6.15
N PRO A 786 19.26 24.55 -5.23
CA PRO A 786 17.80 24.55 -5.16
C PRO A 786 17.23 25.97 -5.03
N ILE A 787 16.19 26.29 -5.79
CA ILE A 787 15.52 27.59 -5.69
C ILE A 787 14.68 27.68 -4.41
N SER A 788 14.67 28.85 -3.74
CA SER A 788 13.81 29.06 -2.57
C SER A 788 12.40 29.53 -2.90
N ARG A 789 11.44 29.26 -2.01
CA ARG A 789 10.01 29.60 -2.15
C ARG A 789 9.77 31.08 -2.42
N VAL A 790 10.49 31.96 -1.73
CA VAL A 790 10.34 33.40 -1.94
C VAL A 790 11.00 33.87 -3.22
N GLN A 791 12.11 33.24 -3.63
CA GLN A 791 12.71 33.50 -4.95
C GLN A 791 11.72 33.11 -6.05
N ALA A 792 11.12 31.91 -5.97
CA ALA A 792 10.13 31.45 -6.95
C ALA A 792 8.90 32.38 -7.04
N THR A 793 8.34 32.81 -5.90
CA THR A 793 7.16 33.69 -5.87
C THR A 793 7.48 35.12 -6.32
N VAL A 794 8.65 35.66 -5.96
CA VAL A 794 9.14 36.97 -6.45
C VAL A 794 9.35 36.95 -7.97
N ILE A 795 9.93 35.88 -8.51
CA ILE A 795 10.13 35.70 -9.95
C ILE A 795 8.77 35.65 -10.67
N VAL A 796 7.79 34.90 -10.13
CA VAL A 796 6.44 34.79 -10.71
C VAL A 796 5.71 36.14 -10.70
N ALA A 797 5.64 36.81 -9.56
CA ALA A 797 4.93 38.11 -9.46
C ALA A 797 5.53 39.18 -10.39
N ARG A 798 6.86 39.17 -10.58
CA ARG A 798 7.54 40.03 -11.57
C ARG A 798 7.24 39.59 -13.01
N ALA A 799 7.29 38.29 -13.29
CA ALA A 799 7.11 37.75 -14.64
C ALA A 799 5.68 37.94 -15.19
N PHE A 800 4.67 37.87 -14.31
CA PHE A 800 3.29 38.20 -14.63
C PHE A 800 2.94 39.69 -14.40
N ALA A 801 3.93 40.51 -14.00
CA ALA A 801 3.82 41.97 -13.81
C ALA A 801 2.64 42.40 -12.92
N TRP A 802 2.31 41.61 -11.90
CA TRP A 802 1.11 41.80 -11.09
C TRP A 802 1.13 43.16 -10.34
N PRO A 803 0.05 43.96 -10.44
CA PRO A 803 -0.15 45.12 -9.56
C PRO A 803 -0.11 44.70 -8.09
N VAL A 804 0.70 45.39 -7.30
CA VAL A 804 0.94 45.06 -5.89
C VAL A 804 -0.35 45.14 -5.08
N ASN A 805 -0.71 44.05 -4.41
CA ASN A 805 -1.86 43.99 -3.53
C ASN A 805 -1.46 43.39 -2.18
N THR A 806 -1.21 44.25 -1.19
CA THR A 806 -0.93 43.87 0.21
C THR A 806 -2.14 44.08 1.12
N SER A 807 -3.35 44.15 0.56
CA SER A 807 -4.59 44.31 1.34
C SER A 807 -4.78 43.12 2.28
N GLY A 808 -5.17 43.37 3.53
CA GLY A 808 -5.33 42.34 4.57
C GLY A 808 -4.02 41.88 5.24
N GLY A 809 -2.85 42.13 4.63
CA GLY A 809 -1.56 41.68 5.13
C GLY A 809 -1.03 42.45 6.35
N PRO A 810 0.00 41.93 7.05
CA PRO A 810 0.80 40.76 6.69
C PRO A 810 0.07 39.43 6.98
N HIS A 811 -0.06 38.57 5.96
CA HIS A 811 -0.60 37.22 6.12
C HIS A 811 0.46 36.22 6.61
N PHE A 812 1.75 36.62 6.59
CA PHE A 812 2.88 35.81 7.02
C PHE A 812 3.80 36.59 7.99
N THR A 813 4.33 35.89 8.99
CA THR A 813 4.98 36.48 10.18
C THR A 813 6.48 36.21 10.26
N ASP A 814 6.97 35.12 9.64
CA ASP A 814 8.38 34.91 9.30
C ASP A 814 8.83 35.75 8.09
N LEU A 815 7.85 36.31 7.37
CA LEU A 815 8.04 37.27 6.28
C LEU A 815 7.41 38.62 6.70
N PRO A 816 7.99 39.32 7.69
CA PRO A 816 7.48 40.62 8.12
C PRO A 816 7.53 41.64 6.97
N PRO A 817 6.87 42.81 7.08
CA PRO A 817 6.84 43.81 6.00
C PRO A 817 8.20 44.33 5.50
N THR A 818 9.27 44.12 6.27
CA THR A 818 10.68 44.43 5.90
C THR A 818 11.44 43.25 5.28
N GLY A 819 10.83 42.07 5.21
CA GLY A 819 11.43 40.83 4.74
C GLY A 819 11.54 40.73 3.22
N PHE A 820 12.60 40.07 2.75
CA PHE A 820 12.86 39.89 1.31
C PHE A 820 11.70 39.16 0.62
N GLY A 821 10.99 39.86 -0.25
CA GLY A 821 9.91 39.32 -1.08
C GLY A 821 8.48 39.48 -0.54
N TYR A 822 8.30 40.12 0.63
CA TYR A 822 7.00 40.35 1.28
C TYR A 822 5.88 40.75 0.30
N ALA A 823 6.01 41.90 -0.37
CA ALA A 823 4.95 42.43 -1.24
C ALA A 823 4.58 41.51 -2.43
N ALA A 824 5.53 40.71 -2.94
CA ALA A 824 5.26 39.75 -4.01
C ALA A 824 4.48 38.53 -3.50
N VAL A 825 4.80 38.06 -2.29
CA VAL A 825 4.08 36.97 -1.62
C VAL A 825 2.65 37.38 -1.27
N GLU A 826 2.45 38.56 -0.69
CA GLU A 826 1.13 39.12 -0.39
C GLU A 826 0.29 39.32 -1.67
N THR A 827 0.90 39.78 -2.76
CA THR A 827 0.21 39.96 -4.06
C THR A 827 -0.19 38.62 -4.69
N ALA A 828 0.65 37.59 -4.56
CA ALA A 828 0.36 36.23 -5.02
C ALA A 828 -0.69 35.54 -4.14
N TYR A 829 -0.74 35.86 -2.84
CA TYR A 829 -1.73 35.38 -1.89
C TYR A 829 -3.11 35.96 -2.19
N ASN A 830 -3.20 37.28 -2.37
CA ASN A 830 -4.43 37.98 -2.79
C ASN A 830 -4.90 37.62 -4.22
N ARG A 831 -4.14 36.80 -4.96
CA ARG A 831 -4.49 36.19 -6.25
C ARG A 831 -4.77 34.68 -6.17
N ALA A 832 -4.79 34.11 -4.96
CA ALA A 832 -4.95 32.68 -4.67
C ALA A 832 -3.88 31.75 -5.26
N VAL A 833 -2.74 32.28 -5.72
CA VAL A 833 -1.63 31.50 -6.32
C VAL A 833 -0.73 30.87 -5.24
N VAL A 834 -0.57 31.52 -4.08
CA VAL A 834 0.21 30.99 -2.95
C VAL A 834 -0.54 31.13 -1.62
N SER A 835 -0.27 30.21 -0.67
CA SER A 835 -0.89 30.18 0.66
C SER A 835 0.11 29.98 1.81
N GLY A 836 1.40 30.22 1.56
CA GLY A 836 2.47 30.01 2.55
C GLY A 836 2.79 28.53 2.80
N ILE A 837 3.20 28.22 4.04
CA ILE A 837 3.38 26.85 4.55
C ILE A 837 2.44 26.53 5.74
N GLY A 838 1.47 27.41 6.03
CA GLY A 838 0.63 27.33 7.22
C GLY A 838 1.20 28.09 8.42
N GLY A 839 0.43 28.15 9.52
CA GLY A 839 0.83 28.81 10.78
C GLY A 839 1.04 30.34 10.68
N GLY A 840 0.57 30.98 9.61
CA GLY A 840 0.97 32.36 9.30
C GLY A 840 2.46 32.46 8.97
N LEU A 841 3.04 31.44 8.33
CA LEU A 841 4.44 31.40 7.89
C LEU A 841 4.52 31.12 6.38
N PHE A 842 5.51 31.68 5.71
CA PHE A 842 5.76 31.50 4.29
C PHE A 842 6.95 30.56 3.98
N ALA A 843 7.87 30.39 4.94
CA ALA A 843 9.18 29.73 4.82
C ALA A 843 10.01 30.26 3.63
N PRO A 844 10.36 31.56 3.60
CA PRO A 844 10.89 32.23 2.42
C PRO A 844 12.17 31.59 1.85
N ASN A 845 13.05 31.10 2.73
CA ASN A 845 14.36 30.56 2.34
C ASN A 845 14.37 29.04 2.09
N ALA A 846 13.25 28.32 2.30
CA ALA A 846 13.18 26.88 2.03
C ALA A 846 13.04 26.59 0.53
N SER A 847 13.54 25.43 0.06
CA SER A 847 13.59 25.07 -1.37
C SER A 847 12.24 24.64 -1.98
N VAL A 848 12.12 24.71 -3.31
CA VAL A 848 10.90 24.38 -4.08
C VAL A 848 11.08 23.14 -4.98
N SER A 849 10.06 22.27 -5.04
CA SER A 849 10.03 21.11 -5.95
C SER A 849 9.42 21.42 -7.32
N ARG A 850 9.70 20.57 -8.32
CA ARG A 850 9.13 20.65 -9.68
C ARG A 850 7.58 20.67 -9.69
N ALA A 851 6.92 19.94 -8.80
CA ALA A 851 5.46 19.94 -8.66
C ALA A 851 4.91 21.24 -8.02
N GLN A 852 5.60 21.79 -7.02
CA GLN A 852 5.24 23.10 -6.42
C GLN A 852 5.36 24.22 -7.45
N ILE A 853 6.40 24.14 -8.28
CA ILE A 853 6.58 25.02 -9.44
C ILE A 853 5.46 24.84 -10.46
N SER A 854 5.06 23.60 -10.74
CA SER A 854 3.95 23.33 -11.67
C SER A 854 2.66 24.01 -11.20
N LYS A 855 2.25 23.82 -9.93
CA LYS A 855 1.07 24.50 -9.36
C LYS A 855 1.18 26.02 -9.40
N ILE A 856 2.30 26.59 -8.96
CA ILE A 856 2.46 28.05 -8.87
C ILE A 856 2.42 28.68 -10.27
N VAL A 857 3.03 28.02 -11.26
CA VAL A 857 3.08 28.51 -12.65
C VAL A 857 1.75 28.34 -13.36
N ASP A 858 1.07 27.21 -13.19
CA ASP A 858 -0.27 26.93 -13.73
C ASP A 858 -1.30 27.96 -13.25
N LEU A 859 -1.46 28.10 -11.92
CA LEU A 859 -2.43 29.04 -11.35
C LEU A 859 -2.14 30.50 -11.74
N SER A 860 -0.88 30.83 -12.09
CA SER A 860 -0.52 32.16 -12.58
C SER A 860 -0.96 32.43 -14.03
N ILE A 861 -1.16 31.38 -14.86
CA ILE A 861 -1.63 31.52 -16.25
C ILE A 861 -3.12 31.88 -16.30
N TYR A 862 -3.90 31.45 -15.30
CA TYR A 862 -5.36 31.64 -15.24
C TYR A 862 -5.82 32.77 -14.29
N SER A 863 -4.91 33.41 -13.55
CA SER A 863 -5.24 34.47 -12.58
C SER A 863 -5.22 35.88 -13.22
N PRO A 864 -6.27 36.71 -13.06
CA PRO A 864 -6.38 38.05 -13.66
C PRO A 864 -5.61 39.18 -12.93
#